data_AF-A0A836ERN0-F1
#
_entry.id   AF-A0A836ERN0-F1
#
_cell.length_a   1.000
_cell.length_b   1.000
_cell.length_c   1.000
_cell.angle_alpha   90.00
_cell.angle_beta   90.00
_cell.angle_gamma   90.00
#
_symmetry.space_group_name_H-M   'P 1'
#
loop_
_entity.id
_entity.type
_entity.pdbx_description
1 polymer ?
#
loop_
_entity_poly.entity_id
_entity_poly.type
_entity_poly.pdbx_seq_one_letter_code
_entity_poly.pdbx_strand_id
1 'polypeptide(L)'
;MEMNALLLIALSACVTHAFNLEPRIPVVKRGLHGSYFGYSVAQHVEIENHPLSKLTSWMLIGAPLDQNRQPGTNRSGALWQCPLSTYTRDCTQVITDGRLMDDGLLYRPYEYDSNLESDDLVPPGNDEIKDNQWLGVTVRSQGIGGKVMVCAHRHIVKTADSQWGQGQCYILSQDLKYDDLKKPCSGKPTNKAHEQFGYCQAGTSGLLTVEDRVVIGTPGPHTWRGTLYLFTISDEFLTRDNTVYNAPMQDFSPVNKYSYLGMSVAVGNFFGKDLAYAAGAPRSNGTGQVVLFTRRDFKPDMDVALVLDGEQFASSYGYEITSADINGDKVTDLIVAAPFYFNKAEGGAVYIYTTLDLCRTVNDKCSPVKLVGHEESRFGFALTNLGDLNKDGYEDIAVGAPYEGKGTVYIYLGSKNGIIKTPSQENTRDIQTPIKFRLNYSLIQEEPVMPLEGAPLPDMKNYPILNQQEAARVFEAVFQKDCGNNDICESDLEVIAKLNLSASSVKPDFYELLLGEREEIVVEVNVANVGESAYEAQLFITHSQSLNYIASKSNDSVICNLYNATIVSCSIGNPFKKNKAVDIQVRFDPKGLEDNESQLGFIIFANSTSKEIKEKQPTVLQATVLKRAELSIKGSAKTQWAFYGGPVVGESAIKYLNEVGPKVSHIYEIFNEGPWKVSTVEVHISWPYEVANDKAHGKWLLYMEEMPTIQALGDGECTLPPGYVVNPLKLQDNVNFDDIDNIIQSSTPSTVLYNHTNHIRTTRDTEKVVNTRTIIDKDGHRHRVVAMNCKAGTAKCFDITCYIYNLQRKQEAIITVKARQLNKKFININFSYIHFNIVEHLIIFKEITDFRLWNSTLAETIAYPDLLDQQEAEPVPVWIYIVAAVAGMLLFILLTLILRKFGFFKRRRPDPTLSGNLEKHRDDNPENEALFKH
;
A
#
# COMPACT_ATOMS: atom_id res chain seq x y z
N MET A 1 32.38 50.52 -10.46
CA MET A 1 31.12 51.07 -9.92
C MET A 1 30.35 51.58 -11.11
N GLU A 2 29.14 51.05 -11.28
CA GLU A 2 28.19 51.26 -12.39
C GLU A 2 28.47 50.63 -13.76
N MET A 3 27.33 50.19 -14.32
CA MET A 3 27.02 49.92 -15.72
C MET A 3 27.34 48.50 -16.24
N ASN A 4 26.32 47.62 -16.21
CA ASN A 4 25.99 46.67 -17.28
C ASN A 4 24.67 45.93 -16.95
N ALA A 5 23.56 46.51 -17.37
CA ALA A 5 22.27 45.84 -17.45
C ALA A 5 21.74 46.03 -18.89
N LEU A 6 22.23 45.19 -19.80
CA LEU A 6 21.72 45.03 -21.16
C LEU A 6 22.31 43.74 -21.74
N LEU A 7 21.68 42.61 -21.43
CA LEU A 7 21.76 41.44 -22.29
C LEU A 7 20.36 40.82 -22.38
N LEU A 8 19.87 40.80 -23.61
CA LEU A 8 18.59 40.24 -24.03
C LEU A 8 18.36 38.86 -23.41
N ILE A 9 17.38 38.75 -22.52
CA ILE A 9 16.67 37.49 -22.31
C ILE A 9 15.65 37.44 -23.44
N ALA A 10 16.00 36.69 -24.48
CA ALA A 10 15.07 36.32 -25.53
C ALA A 10 13.81 35.74 -24.89
N LEU A 11 12.68 36.40 -25.15
CA LEU A 11 11.34 35.91 -24.86
C LEU A 11 11.21 34.49 -25.41
N SER A 12 11.21 33.50 -24.52
CA SER A 12 10.65 32.18 -24.79
C SER A 12 9.13 32.34 -24.89
N ALA A 13 8.67 32.89 -26.02
CA ALA A 13 7.30 32.74 -26.46
C ALA A 13 7.13 31.26 -26.84
N CYS A 14 6.59 30.47 -25.91
CA CYS A 14 6.14 29.13 -26.22
C CYS A 14 4.89 29.27 -27.11
N VAL A 15 5.10 29.33 -28.43
CA VAL A 15 4.04 29.28 -29.43
C VAL A 15 3.60 27.83 -29.53
N THR A 16 2.61 27.44 -28.73
CA THR A 16 1.96 26.12 -28.87
C THR A 16 1.14 26.12 -30.15
N HIS A 17 1.37 25.13 -31.00
CA HIS A 17 0.68 24.95 -32.27
C HIS A 17 -0.58 24.12 -32.00
N ALA A 18 -1.75 24.74 -32.09
CA ALA A 18 -2.99 23.97 -32.27
C ALA A 18 -2.99 23.45 -33.72
N PHE A 19 -3.33 22.18 -33.93
CA PHE A 19 -3.24 21.59 -35.27
C PHE A 19 -4.32 22.15 -36.23
N ASN A 20 -5.49 22.57 -35.72
CA ASN A 20 -6.57 23.18 -36.52
C ASN A 20 -7.44 24.25 -35.82
N LEU A 21 -7.17 24.60 -34.55
CA LEU A 21 -7.74 25.81 -33.96
C LEU A 21 -6.88 27.01 -34.38
N GLU A 22 -7.48 28.17 -34.61
CA GLU A 22 -6.77 29.40 -34.96
C GLU A 22 -6.52 30.25 -33.70
N PRO A 23 -5.38 30.11 -33.01
CA PRO A 23 -5.10 30.85 -31.78
C PRO A 23 -4.73 32.32 -32.04
N ARG A 24 -4.48 32.74 -33.28
CA ARG A 24 -4.04 34.12 -33.60
C ARG A 24 -5.19 35.11 -33.67
N ILE A 25 -6.41 34.66 -33.99
CA ILE A 25 -7.63 35.50 -34.03
C ILE A 25 -8.70 34.97 -33.08
N PRO A 26 -8.44 34.94 -31.76
CA PRO A 26 -9.47 34.59 -30.80
C PRO A 26 -10.54 35.68 -30.75
N VAL A 27 -11.82 35.27 -30.76
CA VAL A 27 -12.92 36.17 -30.41
C VAL A 27 -12.94 36.32 -28.89
N VAL A 28 -12.61 37.50 -28.39
CA VAL A 28 -12.51 37.77 -26.95
C VAL A 28 -13.69 38.61 -26.50
N LYS A 29 -14.44 38.12 -25.50
CA LYS A 29 -15.52 38.87 -24.83
C LYS A 29 -15.12 39.21 -23.40
N ARG A 30 -15.50 40.41 -22.94
CA ARG A 30 -15.13 40.92 -21.61
C ARG A 30 -16.37 41.39 -20.85
N GLY A 31 -16.60 40.80 -19.67
CA GLY A 31 -17.58 41.27 -18.70
C GLY A 31 -17.01 42.27 -17.70
N LEU A 32 -17.85 42.63 -16.72
CA LEU A 32 -17.47 43.51 -15.61
C LEU A 32 -16.45 42.84 -14.67
N HIS A 33 -15.56 43.64 -14.09
CA HIS A 33 -14.56 43.12 -13.17
C HIS A 33 -15.21 42.58 -11.89
N GLY A 34 -14.86 41.35 -11.48
CA GLY A 34 -15.40 40.71 -10.29
C GLY A 34 -16.80 40.10 -10.44
N SER A 35 -17.39 40.10 -11.64
CA SER A 35 -18.68 39.43 -11.91
C SER A 35 -18.54 37.92 -12.15
N TYR A 36 -17.30 37.42 -12.28
CA TYR A 36 -16.97 36.06 -12.71
C TYR A 36 -17.57 35.72 -14.08
N PHE A 37 -17.60 36.70 -14.98
CA PHE A 37 -17.93 36.49 -16.37
C PHE A 37 -17.03 35.41 -17.01
N GLY A 38 -17.64 34.36 -17.56
CA GLY A 38 -16.92 33.21 -18.10
C GLY A 38 -16.80 32.03 -17.13
N TYR A 39 -17.45 32.10 -15.95
CA TYR A 39 -17.48 30.98 -15.01
C TYR A 39 -18.09 29.72 -15.63
N SER A 40 -19.13 29.88 -16.45
CA SER A 40 -19.68 28.84 -17.30
C SER A 40 -19.92 29.39 -18.70
N VAL A 41 -19.78 28.53 -19.71
CA VAL A 41 -19.94 28.90 -21.12
C VAL A 41 -20.69 27.80 -21.86
N ALA A 42 -21.48 28.19 -22.87
CA ALA A 42 -22.10 27.27 -23.80
C ALA A 42 -22.24 27.93 -25.18
N GLN A 43 -22.19 27.12 -26.24
CA GLN A 43 -22.57 27.56 -27.57
C GLN A 43 -24.07 27.30 -27.79
N HIS A 44 -24.74 28.23 -28.46
CA HIS A 44 -26.14 28.08 -28.83
C HIS A 44 -26.38 28.64 -30.24
N VAL A 45 -27.32 28.05 -30.98
CA VAL A 45 -27.69 28.52 -32.31
C VAL A 45 -29.21 28.66 -32.37
N GLU A 46 -29.65 29.88 -32.59
CA GLU A 46 -31.05 30.25 -32.73
C GLU A 46 -31.49 30.13 -34.20
N ILE A 47 -32.72 29.67 -34.42
CA ILE A 47 -33.35 29.58 -35.74
C ILE A 47 -34.39 30.70 -35.86
N GLU A 48 -34.11 31.69 -36.71
CA GLU A 48 -35.07 32.76 -37.02
C GLU A 48 -36.11 32.23 -38.04
N ASN A 49 -37.39 32.23 -37.64
CA ASN A 49 -38.51 31.86 -38.51
C ASN A 49 -38.86 32.99 -39.49
N HIS A 50 -37.99 33.22 -40.48
CA HIS A 50 -38.22 34.08 -41.64
C HIS A 50 -38.18 33.23 -42.93
N PRO A 51 -38.69 33.72 -44.08
CA PRO A 51 -38.83 32.93 -45.32
C PRO A 51 -37.50 32.36 -45.87
N LEU A 52 -36.36 32.82 -45.34
CA LEU A 52 -35.05 32.19 -45.43
C LEU A 52 -34.60 31.96 -43.99
N SER A 53 -34.65 30.73 -43.50
CA SER A 53 -34.27 30.38 -42.12
C SER A 53 -32.82 30.79 -41.85
N LYS A 54 -32.64 31.89 -41.11
CA LYS A 54 -31.34 32.44 -40.75
C LYS A 54 -30.89 31.82 -39.43
N LEU A 55 -29.66 31.30 -39.40
CA LEU A 55 -29.04 30.75 -38.21
C LEU A 55 -28.21 31.84 -37.54
N THR A 56 -28.49 32.12 -36.27
CA THR A 56 -27.73 33.09 -35.47
C THR A 56 -27.00 32.35 -34.36
N SER A 57 -25.67 32.46 -34.34
CA SER A 57 -24.81 31.78 -33.35
C SER A 57 -24.46 32.69 -32.18
N TRP A 58 -24.68 32.18 -30.98
CA TRP A 58 -24.48 32.88 -29.72
C TRP A 58 -23.46 32.14 -28.84
N MET A 59 -22.57 32.89 -28.20
CA MET A 59 -21.82 32.43 -27.04
C MET A 59 -22.59 32.83 -25.79
N LEU A 60 -23.07 31.85 -25.06
CA LEU A 60 -23.75 32.05 -23.78
C LEU A 60 -22.71 32.02 -22.67
N ILE A 61 -22.73 33.04 -21.81
CA ILE A 61 -21.73 33.24 -20.77
C ILE A 61 -22.43 33.49 -19.44
N GLY A 62 -22.18 32.60 -18.48
CA GLY A 62 -22.61 32.75 -17.10
C GLY A 62 -21.68 33.68 -16.32
N ALA A 63 -22.26 34.60 -15.56
CA ALA A 63 -21.56 35.52 -14.68
C ALA A 63 -22.22 35.51 -13.27
N PRO A 64 -21.85 34.55 -12.40
CA PRO A 64 -22.54 34.28 -11.13
C PRO A 64 -22.60 35.45 -10.14
N LEU A 65 -21.70 36.42 -10.24
CA LEU A 65 -21.61 37.55 -9.31
C LEU A 65 -21.98 38.89 -9.95
N ASP A 66 -22.50 38.85 -11.17
CA ASP A 66 -22.98 40.03 -11.89
C ASP A 66 -24.34 40.52 -11.39
N GLN A 67 -24.72 41.73 -11.78
CA GLN A 67 -26.03 42.29 -11.46
C GLN A 67 -27.09 41.79 -12.45
N ASN A 68 -28.17 41.17 -11.94
CA ASN A 68 -29.31 40.78 -12.78
C ASN A 68 -30.19 42.01 -13.12
N ARG A 69 -30.93 41.92 -14.23
CA ARG A 69 -31.95 42.93 -14.60
C ARG A 69 -33.13 42.96 -13.64
N GLN A 70 -33.39 41.89 -12.91
CA GLN A 70 -34.46 41.86 -11.92
C GLN A 70 -34.22 42.95 -10.84
N PRO A 71 -35.17 43.87 -10.65
CA PRO A 71 -35.03 44.96 -9.68
C PRO A 71 -35.01 44.41 -8.25
N GLY A 72 -34.38 45.14 -7.33
CA GLY A 72 -34.32 44.73 -5.92
C GLY A 72 -33.43 43.52 -5.63
N THR A 73 -32.54 43.15 -6.56
CA THR A 73 -31.51 42.12 -6.34
C THR A 73 -30.11 42.73 -6.30
N ASN A 74 -29.17 42.09 -5.61
CA ASN A 74 -27.77 42.51 -5.54
C ASN A 74 -26.82 41.34 -5.82
N ARG A 75 -25.99 41.46 -6.87
CA ARG A 75 -25.05 40.41 -7.31
C ARG A 75 -25.70 39.03 -7.40
N SER A 76 -26.92 38.99 -7.91
CA SER A 76 -27.74 37.79 -8.05
C SER A 76 -27.23 36.85 -9.15
N GLY A 77 -26.35 37.34 -10.03
CA GLY A 77 -25.80 36.62 -11.16
C GLY A 77 -26.62 36.81 -12.44
N ALA A 78 -25.98 36.59 -13.58
CA ALA A 78 -26.53 36.87 -14.90
C ALA A 78 -26.14 35.84 -15.95
N LEU A 79 -26.99 35.71 -16.97
CA LEU A 79 -26.68 35.07 -18.24
C LEU A 79 -26.50 36.15 -19.31
N TRP A 80 -25.42 36.04 -20.06
CA TRP A 80 -25.11 36.92 -21.18
C TRP A 80 -25.13 36.13 -22.49
N GLN A 81 -25.70 36.73 -23.55
CA GLN A 81 -25.54 36.25 -24.92
C GLN A 81 -24.58 37.19 -25.65
N CYS A 82 -23.55 36.62 -26.27
CA CYS A 82 -22.54 37.37 -26.99
C CYS A 82 -22.52 36.91 -28.45
N PRO A 83 -22.60 37.82 -29.43
CA PRO A 83 -22.47 37.44 -30.83
C PRO A 83 -21.00 37.10 -31.15
N LEU A 84 -20.80 36.26 -32.18
CA LEU A 84 -19.48 35.96 -32.73
C LEU A 84 -18.93 37.14 -33.54
N SER A 85 -18.50 38.19 -32.84
CA SER A 85 -18.00 39.44 -33.41
C SER A 85 -16.65 39.83 -32.80
N THR A 86 -15.90 40.70 -33.48
CA THR A 86 -14.63 41.27 -32.99
C THR A 86 -14.82 42.28 -31.85
N TYR A 87 -16.03 42.76 -31.58
CA TYR A 87 -16.30 43.64 -30.45
C TYR A 87 -16.13 42.89 -29.13
N THR A 88 -15.48 43.54 -28.17
CA THR A 88 -15.18 42.90 -26.88
C THR A 88 -16.31 43.06 -25.85
N ARG A 89 -17.21 44.04 -26.04
CA ARG A 89 -18.25 44.46 -25.07
C ARG A 89 -19.64 44.65 -25.70
N ASP A 90 -19.98 43.81 -26.66
CA ASP A 90 -21.27 43.79 -27.36
C ASP A 90 -22.22 42.68 -26.86
N CYS A 91 -21.88 42.04 -25.75
CA CYS A 91 -22.74 41.06 -25.11
C CYS A 91 -23.99 41.74 -24.54
N THR A 92 -25.14 41.12 -24.73
CA THR A 92 -26.41 41.55 -24.15
C THR A 92 -26.84 40.57 -23.07
N GLN A 93 -27.39 41.08 -21.97
CA GLN A 93 -27.88 40.24 -20.89
C GLN A 93 -29.22 39.61 -21.28
N VAL A 94 -29.35 38.32 -21.03
CA VAL A 94 -30.60 37.57 -21.24
C VAL A 94 -31.52 37.80 -20.04
N ILE A 95 -32.80 38.07 -20.30
CA ILE A 95 -33.82 38.21 -19.25
C ILE A 95 -34.21 36.81 -18.78
N THR A 96 -33.60 36.37 -17.69
CA THR A 96 -33.81 35.03 -17.11
C THR A 96 -34.87 35.01 -16.01
N ASP A 97 -35.05 36.13 -15.29
CA ASP A 97 -35.81 36.21 -14.05
C ASP A 97 -36.54 37.56 -13.92
N GLY A 98 -37.51 37.65 -13.00
CA GLY A 98 -38.33 38.86 -12.79
C GLY A 98 -39.59 38.95 -13.67
N ARG A 99 -39.88 37.91 -14.47
CA ARG A 99 -41.14 37.80 -15.24
C ARG A 99 -42.26 37.05 -14.50
N LEU A 100 -41.99 36.47 -13.33
CA LEU A 100 -42.99 35.74 -12.53
C LEU A 100 -43.54 36.65 -11.43
N MET A 101 -44.87 36.67 -11.26
CA MET A 101 -45.55 37.30 -10.12
C MET A 101 -45.58 36.36 -8.91
N ASP A 102 -45.92 36.88 -7.72
CA ASP A 102 -46.00 36.11 -6.46
C ASP A 102 -46.97 34.90 -6.53
N ASP A 103 -47.93 34.89 -7.46
CA ASP A 103 -48.87 33.79 -7.70
C ASP A 103 -48.36 32.74 -8.71
N GLY A 104 -47.11 32.89 -9.20
CA GLY A 104 -46.50 32.02 -10.19
C GLY A 104 -47.00 32.22 -11.62
N LEU A 105 -47.85 33.22 -11.88
CA LEU A 105 -48.26 33.61 -13.22
C LEU A 105 -47.20 34.50 -13.87
N LEU A 106 -47.06 34.40 -15.19
CA LEU A 106 -46.22 35.30 -15.97
C LEU A 106 -46.81 36.72 -15.92
N TYR A 107 -46.01 37.68 -15.48
CA TYR A 107 -46.33 39.09 -15.53
C TYR A 107 -46.57 39.51 -16.98
N ARG A 108 -47.83 39.83 -17.32
CA ARG A 108 -48.20 40.48 -18.57
C ARG A 108 -48.81 41.83 -18.23
N PRO A 109 -48.21 42.95 -18.65
CA PRO A 109 -48.84 44.25 -18.48
C PRO A 109 -50.21 44.26 -19.14
N TYR A 110 -51.22 44.77 -18.43
CA TYR A 110 -52.52 45.09 -19.01
C TYR A 110 -52.37 46.39 -19.81
N GLU A 111 -52.21 46.33 -21.14
CA GLU A 111 -52.90 47.22 -22.12
C GLU A 111 -52.43 47.07 -23.59
N TYR A 112 -53.42 46.82 -24.46
CA TYR A 112 -53.67 47.26 -25.84
C TYR A 112 -52.54 47.45 -26.89
N ASP A 113 -51.43 46.71 -26.86
CA ASP A 113 -50.66 46.48 -28.08
C ASP A 113 -49.99 45.10 -28.08
N SER A 114 -50.56 44.16 -28.83
CA SER A 114 -50.27 42.73 -28.73
C SER A 114 -48.94 42.29 -29.36
N ASN A 115 -48.02 43.20 -29.66
CA ASN A 115 -46.77 42.88 -30.39
C ASN A 115 -45.47 43.44 -29.78
N LEU A 116 -45.50 44.15 -28.64
CA LEU A 116 -44.29 44.51 -27.91
C LEU A 116 -44.24 43.79 -26.55
N GLU A 117 -43.27 42.88 -26.38
CA GLU A 117 -42.90 42.38 -25.06
C GLU A 117 -42.38 43.56 -24.22
N SER A 118 -43.03 43.84 -23.09
CA SER A 118 -42.52 44.82 -22.12
C SER A 118 -41.29 44.25 -21.40
N ASP A 119 -40.28 45.10 -21.20
CA ASP A 119 -39.09 44.85 -20.39
C ASP A 119 -39.31 45.11 -18.88
N ASP A 120 -40.55 45.36 -18.45
CA ASP A 120 -40.88 45.57 -17.05
C ASP A 120 -40.73 44.26 -16.24
N LEU A 121 -39.87 44.30 -15.23
CA LEU A 121 -39.56 43.16 -14.35
C LEU A 121 -40.01 43.43 -12.91
N VAL A 122 -40.45 42.38 -12.22
CA VAL A 122 -40.93 42.39 -10.84
C VAL A 122 -39.78 42.05 -9.88
N PRO A 123 -39.66 42.72 -8.72
CA PRO A 123 -38.67 42.35 -7.71
C PRO A 123 -38.93 40.95 -7.13
N PRO A 124 -37.95 40.33 -6.44
CA PRO A 124 -38.14 39.05 -5.76
C PRO A 124 -39.31 39.08 -4.77
N GLY A 125 -40.00 37.95 -4.65
CA GLY A 125 -41.04 37.75 -3.65
C GLY A 125 -40.51 37.77 -2.22
N ASN A 126 -41.39 37.99 -1.24
CA ASN A 126 -41.02 38.03 0.19
C ASN A 126 -40.62 36.65 0.75
N ASP A 127 -40.88 35.58 0.01
CA ASP A 127 -40.60 34.18 0.29
C ASP A 127 -39.27 33.68 -0.30
N GLU A 128 -38.46 34.55 -0.89
CA GLU A 128 -37.16 34.18 -1.45
C GLU A 128 -36.06 35.22 -1.21
N ILE A 129 -34.80 34.79 -1.30
CA ILE A 129 -33.62 35.65 -1.31
C ILE A 129 -32.79 35.29 -2.55
N LYS A 130 -32.65 36.27 -3.44
CA LYS A 130 -31.90 36.14 -4.71
C LYS A 130 -30.54 36.81 -4.68
N ASP A 131 -30.21 37.54 -3.62
CA ASP A 131 -28.89 38.15 -3.45
C ASP A 131 -27.80 37.07 -3.37
N ASN A 132 -26.76 37.21 -4.19
CA ASN A 132 -25.67 36.22 -4.30
C ASN A 132 -26.15 34.77 -4.54
N GLN A 133 -27.25 34.58 -5.28
CA GLN A 133 -27.76 33.24 -5.64
C GLN A 133 -26.90 32.47 -6.66
N TRP A 134 -25.91 33.15 -7.27
CA TRP A 134 -24.99 32.58 -8.27
C TRP A 134 -25.70 32.11 -9.54
N LEU A 135 -26.60 32.93 -10.08
CA LEU A 135 -27.22 32.64 -11.37
C LEU A 135 -26.18 32.69 -12.50
N GLY A 136 -26.11 31.62 -13.31
CA GLY A 136 -25.06 31.46 -14.32
C GLY A 136 -23.89 30.58 -13.84
N VAL A 137 -24.01 29.91 -12.70
CA VAL A 137 -23.01 28.91 -12.25
C VAL A 137 -22.93 27.73 -13.22
N THR A 138 -24.07 27.35 -13.78
CA THR A 138 -24.22 26.26 -14.76
C THR A 138 -25.04 26.79 -15.92
N VAL A 139 -24.47 26.71 -17.12
CA VAL A 139 -25.13 27.06 -18.38
C VAL A 139 -24.93 25.90 -19.35
N ARG A 140 -26.02 25.43 -19.97
CA ARG A 140 -26.02 24.33 -20.94
C ARG A 140 -27.03 24.59 -22.04
N SER A 141 -26.71 24.19 -23.27
CA SER A 141 -27.59 24.29 -24.44
C SER A 141 -27.77 22.91 -25.07
N GLN A 142 -28.95 22.64 -25.62
CA GLN A 142 -29.19 21.47 -26.49
C GLN A 142 -28.56 21.63 -27.89
N GLY A 143 -28.00 22.81 -28.21
CA GLY A 143 -27.41 23.09 -29.52
C GLY A 143 -28.36 23.85 -30.43
N ILE A 144 -28.44 23.43 -31.71
CA ILE A 144 -29.16 24.15 -32.77
C ILE A 144 -30.67 24.04 -32.58
N GLY A 145 -31.35 25.19 -32.43
CA GLY A 145 -32.80 25.27 -32.28
C GLY A 145 -33.35 24.63 -30.99
N GLY A 146 -32.47 24.29 -30.05
CA GLY A 146 -32.84 23.61 -28.80
C GLY A 146 -32.99 24.56 -27.61
N LYS A 147 -33.41 24.03 -26.46
CA LYS A 147 -33.57 24.78 -25.22
C LYS A 147 -32.23 25.04 -24.52
N VAL A 148 -32.23 25.99 -23.60
CA VAL A 148 -31.08 26.39 -22.79
C VAL A 148 -31.43 26.30 -21.31
N MET A 149 -30.50 25.82 -20.49
CA MET A 149 -30.64 25.77 -19.04
C MET A 149 -29.62 26.68 -18.37
N VAL A 150 -30.09 27.47 -17.39
CA VAL A 150 -29.24 28.28 -16.51
C VAL A 150 -29.64 28.11 -15.05
N CYS A 151 -28.67 27.87 -14.17
CA CYS A 151 -28.95 27.58 -12.76
C CYS A 151 -28.39 28.62 -11.78
N ALA A 152 -29.01 28.68 -10.61
CA ALA A 152 -28.64 29.46 -9.44
C ALA A 152 -28.63 28.55 -8.20
N HIS A 153 -27.53 27.83 -8.00
CA HIS A 153 -27.41 26.81 -6.95
C HIS A 153 -27.41 27.34 -5.51
N ARG A 154 -27.27 28.66 -5.30
CA ARG A 154 -27.31 29.30 -3.98
C ARG A 154 -28.61 30.07 -3.73
N HIS A 155 -29.63 29.88 -4.56
CA HIS A 155 -30.96 30.45 -4.32
C HIS A 155 -31.53 29.97 -2.98
N ILE A 156 -32.11 30.90 -2.24
CA ILE A 156 -32.65 30.67 -0.90
C ILE A 156 -34.16 30.87 -0.90
N VAL A 157 -34.87 29.91 -0.34
CA VAL A 157 -36.30 30.00 -0.02
C VAL A 157 -36.46 30.39 1.44
N LYS A 158 -37.34 31.36 1.72
CA LYS A 158 -37.61 31.91 3.04
C LYS A 158 -38.99 31.46 3.54
N THR A 159 -39.03 30.96 4.76
CA THR A 159 -40.25 30.71 5.51
C THR A 159 -40.32 31.67 6.71
N ALA A 160 -41.40 31.64 7.48
CA ALA A 160 -41.57 32.52 8.64
C ALA A 160 -40.38 32.48 9.62
N ASP A 161 -39.82 31.29 9.85
CA ASP A 161 -38.79 31.06 10.87
C ASP A 161 -37.44 30.57 10.32
N SER A 162 -37.30 30.39 8.99
CA SER A 162 -36.11 29.74 8.43
C SER A 162 -35.78 30.15 7.00
N GLN A 163 -34.54 29.89 6.60
CA GLN A 163 -34.01 30.14 5.25
C GLN A 163 -33.32 28.87 4.74
N TRP A 164 -33.67 28.42 3.54
CA TRP A 164 -33.26 27.15 2.97
C TRP A 164 -32.54 27.34 1.63
N GLY A 165 -31.27 26.94 1.54
CA GLY A 165 -30.46 27.01 0.33
C GLY A 165 -30.80 25.88 -0.66
N GLN A 166 -31.94 25.99 -1.33
CA GLN A 166 -32.45 24.92 -2.19
C GLN A 166 -31.87 24.92 -3.60
N GLY A 167 -31.56 26.09 -4.16
CA GLY A 167 -31.13 26.21 -5.56
C GLY A 167 -32.28 26.03 -6.56
N GLN A 168 -32.09 26.53 -7.77
CA GLN A 168 -33.08 26.47 -8.86
C GLN A 168 -32.42 26.54 -10.24
N CYS A 169 -33.13 26.05 -11.27
CA CYS A 169 -32.71 26.14 -12.67
C CYS A 169 -33.83 26.63 -13.57
N TYR A 170 -33.52 27.61 -14.42
CA TYR A 170 -34.41 28.14 -15.46
C TYR A 170 -34.16 27.39 -16.76
N ILE A 171 -35.24 27.04 -17.44
CA ILE A 171 -35.23 26.52 -18.80
C ILE A 171 -35.72 27.65 -19.70
N LEU A 172 -34.96 27.91 -20.76
CA LEU A 172 -35.22 28.90 -21.77
C LEU A 172 -35.51 28.20 -23.10
N SER A 173 -36.36 28.81 -23.90
CA SER A 173 -36.65 28.42 -25.28
C SER A 173 -35.44 28.64 -26.21
N GLN A 174 -35.58 28.24 -27.47
CA GLN A 174 -34.54 28.41 -28.50
C GLN A 174 -34.20 29.87 -28.85
N ASP A 175 -35.11 30.80 -28.55
CA ASP A 175 -34.93 32.25 -28.66
C ASP A 175 -34.58 32.89 -27.30
N LEU A 176 -34.10 32.09 -26.35
CA LEU A 176 -33.60 32.51 -25.03
C LEU A 176 -34.65 33.21 -24.15
N LYS A 177 -35.94 32.94 -24.37
CA LYS A 177 -37.03 33.41 -23.53
C LYS A 177 -37.34 32.41 -22.42
N TYR A 178 -37.89 32.89 -21.32
CA TYR A 178 -38.34 32.03 -20.23
C TYR A 178 -39.37 30.99 -20.72
N ASP A 179 -39.13 29.72 -20.41
CA ASP A 179 -40.02 28.60 -20.74
C ASP A 179 -40.52 27.89 -19.47
N ASP A 180 -39.61 27.45 -18.59
CA ASP A 180 -39.95 26.63 -17.41
C ASP A 180 -38.97 26.90 -16.24
N LEU A 181 -39.36 26.55 -15.02
CA LEU A 181 -38.55 26.68 -13.81
C LEU A 181 -38.51 25.36 -13.03
N LYS A 182 -37.31 24.84 -12.80
CA LYS A 182 -37.07 23.58 -12.08
C LYS A 182 -36.55 23.83 -10.67
N LYS A 183 -37.37 23.46 -9.69
CA LYS A 183 -37.08 23.50 -8.24
C LYS A 183 -37.24 22.10 -7.63
N PRO A 184 -36.30 21.16 -7.87
CA PRO A 184 -36.42 19.76 -7.47
C PRO A 184 -36.69 19.54 -5.97
N CYS A 185 -36.26 20.47 -5.12
CA CYS A 185 -36.39 20.37 -3.66
C CYS A 185 -37.53 21.18 -3.05
N SER A 186 -38.25 21.96 -3.87
CA SER A 186 -39.38 22.73 -3.37
C SER A 186 -40.52 21.81 -2.92
N GLY A 187 -41.22 22.19 -1.85
CA GLY A 187 -42.32 21.41 -1.27
C GLY A 187 -41.91 20.12 -0.55
N LYS A 188 -40.61 19.82 -0.42
CA LYS A 188 -40.12 18.65 0.33
C LYS A 188 -39.85 18.99 1.80
N PRO A 189 -39.81 17.98 2.70
CA PRO A 189 -39.57 18.21 4.13
C PRO A 189 -38.24 18.92 4.41
N THR A 190 -38.30 19.98 5.21
CA THR A 190 -37.14 20.77 5.65
C THR A 190 -37.03 20.90 7.18
N ASN A 191 -37.91 20.22 7.94
CA ASN A 191 -37.97 20.33 9.39
C ASN A 191 -36.69 19.86 10.10
N LYS A 192 -35.89 19.00 9.45
CA LYS A 192 -34.55 18.59 9.93
C LYS A 192 -33.41 19.24 9.15
N ALA A 193 -33.67 20.37 8.50
CA ALA A 193 -32.68 21.18 7.81
C ALA A 193 -31.79 20.36 6.85
N HIS A 194 -30.49 20.25 7.15
CA HIS A 194 -29.50 19.56 6.34
C HIS A 194 -29.66 18.03 6.30
N GLU A 195 -30.37 17.41 7.25
CA GLU A 195 -30.65 15.96 7.22
C GLU A 195 -31.72 15.59 6.18
N GLN A 196 -32.37 16.58 5.57
CA GLN A 196 -33.39 16.43 4.53
C GLN A 196 -33.08 17.37 3.33
N PHE A 197 -34.04 18.19 2.89
CA PHE A 197 -33.98 19.00 1.67
C PHE A 197 -33.76 20.50 1.93
N GLY A 198 -33.36 20.89 3.14
CA GLY A 198 -33.13 22.29 3.49
C GLY A 198 -31.94 22.92 2.77
N TYR A 199 -30.95 22.12 2.36
CA TYR A 199 -29.75 22.57 1.66
C TYR A 199 -29.50 21.69 0.45
N CYS A 200 -30.29 21.83 -0.61
CA CYS A 200 -30.15 20.98 -1.79
C CYS A 200 -29.04 21.40 -2.75
N GLN A 201 -28.87 22.72 -2.90
CA GLN A 201 -27.95 23.32 -3.87
C GLN A 201 -28.18 22.83 -5.31
N ALA A 202 -29.45 22.79 -5.72
CA ALA A 202 -29.82 22.29 -7.03
C ALA A 202 -29.27 23.15 -8.16
N GLY A 203 -28.69 22.50 -9.17
CA GLY A 203 -28.07 23.19 -10.31
C GLY A 203 -26.59 23.49 -10.12
N THR A 204 -25.96 22.91 -9.09
CA THR A 204 -24.49 22.90 -8.96
C THR A 204 -23.85 22.27 -10.19
N SER A 205 -24.47 21.21 -10.71
CA SER A 205 -24.21 20.69 -12.05
C SER A 205 -25.54 20.39 -12.75
N GLY A 206 -25.47 20.27 -14.07
CA GLY A 206 -26.61 19.86 -14.86
C GLY A 206 -26.27 19.76 -16.33
N LEU A 207 -27.15 19.09 -17.08
CA LEU A 207 -27.09 19.00 -18.53
C LEU A 207 -28.48 18.83 -19.15
N LEU A 208 -28.56 19.16 -20.43
CA LEU A 208 -29.72 18.92 -21.28
C LEU A 208 -29.37 17.81 -22.26
N THR A 209 -30.24 16.82 -22.40
CA THR A 209 -30.08 15.78 -23.42
C THR A 209 -30.80 16.18 -24.71
N VAL A 210 -30.44 15.55 -25.82
CA VAL A 210 -31.13 15.71 -27.11
C VAL A 210 -32.58 15.21 -27.11
N GLU A 211 -32.97 14.39 -26.12
CA GLU A 211 -34.32 13.85 -25.96
C GLU A 211 -35.20 14.68 -25.01
N ASP A 212 -34.98 16.00 -24.93
CA ASP A 212 -35.72 16.91 -24.03
C ASP A 212 -35.76 16.48 -22.57
N ARG A 213 -34.62 15.98 -22.06
CA ARG A 213 -34.46 15.68 -20.64
C ARG A 213 -33.47 16.62 -19.99
N VAL A 214 -33.80 17.01 -18.76
CA VAL A 214 -32.94 17.81 -17.88
C VAL A 214 -32.43 16.91 -16.78
N VAL A 215 -31.11 16.88 -16.60
CA VAL A 215 -30.48 16.27 -15.42
C VAL A 215 -29.92 17.38 -14.55
N ILE A 216 -30.29 17.38 -13.27
CA ILE A 216 -29.85 18.38 -12.28
C ILE A 216 -29.14 17.67 -11.15
N GLY A 217 -27.87 17.99 -10.94
CA GLY A 217 -27.08 17.52 -9.80
C GLY A 217 -27.39 18.33 -8.54
N THR A 218 -27.55 17.64 -7.41
CA THR A 218 -27.91 18.24 -6.11
C THR A 218 -27.03 17.63 -5.00
N PRO A 219 -25.88 18.22 -4.67
CA PRO A 219 -24.91 17.60 -3.74
C PRO A 219 -25.33 17.64 -2.26
N GLY A 220 -26.30 18.47 -1.89
CA GLY A 220 -26.58 18.79 -0.49
C GLY A 220 -27.64 17.94 0.26
N PRO A 221 -28.66 17.30 -0.35
CA PRO A 221 -29.70 16.58 0.39
C PRO A 221 -29.15 15.46 1.29
N HIS A 222 -29.85 15.21 2.39
CA HIS A 222 -29.59 14.10 3.33
C HIS A 222 -28.18 14.08 3.92
N THR A 223 -27.84 15.16 4.64
CA THR A 223 -26.54 15.37 5.27
C THR A 223 -25.42 15.34 4.24
N TRP A 224 -25.56 16.17 3.19
CA TRP A 224 -24.57 16.31 2.13
C TRP A 224 -24.23 15.00 1.41
N ARG A 225 -25.15 14.04 1.43
CA ARG A 225 -25.03 12.79 0.71
C ARG A 225 -25.15 13.06 -0.79
N GLY A 226 -26.13 13.86 -1.16
CA GLY A 226 -26.38 14.26 -2.54
C GLY A 226 -27.29 13.31 -3.31
N THR A 227 -27.81 13.79 -4.44
CA THR A 227 -28.61 13.03 -5.42
C THR A 227 -28.60 13.77 -6.77
N LEU A 228 -29.20 13.17 -7.80
CA LEU A 228 -29.50 13.82 -9.07
C LEU A 228 -30.99 13.69 -9.36
N TYR A 229 -31.56 14.68 -10.07
CA TYR A 229 -32.94 14.65 -10.53
C TYR A 229 -33.00 14.65 -12.07
N LEU A 230 -33.96 13.91 -12.62
CA LEU A 230 -34.26 13.87 -14.04
C LEU A 230 -35.69 14.36 -14.30
N PHE A 231 -35.83 15.31 -15.21
CA PHE A 231 -37.10 15.88 -15.64
C PHE A 231 -37.26 15.80 -17.17
N THR A 232 -38.50 15.66 -17.64
CA THR A 232 -38.86 15.80 -19.05
C THR A 232 -39.36 17.22 -19.33
N ILE A 233 -38.83 17.86 -20.38
CA ILE A 233 -39.15 19.24 -20.79
C ILE A 233 -39.73 19.34 -22.21
N SER A 234 -40.15 18.22 -22.79
CA SER A 234 -40.82 18.21 -24.10
C SER A 234 -42.10 19.05 -24.08
N ASP A 235 -42.33 19.77 -25.18
CA ASP A 235 -43.51 20.61 -25.41
C ASP A 235 -44.76 19.80 -25.74
N GLU A 236 -44.60 18.53 -26.11
CA GLU A 236 -45.71 17.63 -26.44
C GLU A 236 -46.40 17.08 -25.18
N PHE A 237 -47.52 17.70 -24.81
CA PHE A 237 -48.28 17.34 -23.61
C PHE A 237 -48.70 15.85 -23.53
N LEU A 238 -48.95 15.19 -24.66
CA LEU A 238 -49.42 13.79 -24.70
C LEU A 238 -48.31 12.75 -24.54
N THR A 239 -47.06 13.10 -24.86
CA THR A 239 -45.89 12.20 -24.79
C THR A 239 -44.98 12.53 -23.61
N ARG A 240 -45.23 13.64 -22.90
CA ARG A 240 -44.46 14.09 -21.74
C ARG A 240 -44.59 13.15 -20.54
N ASP A 241 -43.48 12.52 -20.16
CA ASP A 241 -43.37 11.79 -18.89
C ASP A 241 -43.28 12.79 -17.72
N ASN A 242 -44.33 12.80 -16.88
CA ASN A 242 -44.42 13.65 -15.69
C ASN A 242 -43.73 13.03 -14.46
N THR A 243 -43.18 11.82 -14.57
CA THR A 243 -42.45 11.17 -13.49
C THR A 243 -41.11 11.87 -13.30
N VAL A 244 -40.86 12.33 -12.07
CA VAL A 244 -39.55 12.87 -11.67
C VAL A 244 -38.72 11.72 -11.13
N TYR A 245 -37.57 11.45 -11.74
CA TYR A 245 -36.68 10.38 -11.31
C TYR A 245 -35.52 10.92 -10.48
N ASN A 246 -35.08 10.16 -9.49
CA ASN A 246 -33.94 10.53 -8.63
C ASN A 246 -33.06 9.34 -8.26
N ALA A 247 -31.79 9.63 -7.97
CA ALA A 247 -30.91 8.65 -7.34
C ALA A 247 -31.35 8.38 -5.88
N PRO A 248 -31.24 7.12 -5.40
CA PRO A 248 -31.66 6.77 -4.05
C PRO A 248 -30.78 7.47 -3.00
N MET A 249 -31.43 8.04 -1.99
CA MET A 249 -30.79 8.96 -1.02
C MET A 249 -30.92 8.54 0.45
N GLN A 250 -31.62 7.45 0.75
CA GLN A 250 -31.87 6.95 2.12
C GLN A 250 -31.17 5.61 2.35
N ASP A 251 -31.88 4.56 2.78
CA ASP A 251 -31.30 3.26 3.17
C ASP A 251 -30.61 2.53 2.01
N PHE A 252 -31.02 2.83 0.77
CA PHE A 252 -30.46 2.26 -0.46
C PHE A 252 -29.49 3.20 -1.20
N SER A 253 -28.98 4.23 -0.52
CA SER A 253 -28.02 5.16 -1.13
C SER A 253 -26.71 4.44 -1.50
N PRO A 254 -26.15 4.65 -2.70
CA PRO A 254 -24.88 4.05 -3.11
C PRO A 254 -23.68 4.67 -2.39
N VAL A 255 -23.85 5.85 -1.79
CA VAL A 255 -22.78 6.61 -1.13
C VAL A 255 -23.14 6.98 0.31
N ASN A 256 -22.11 7.22 1.11
CA ASN A 256 -22.24 7.65 2.50
C ASN A 256 -22.67 9.12 2.63
N LYS A 257 -22.97 9.57 3.85
CA LYS A 257 -23.18 11.00 4.13
C LYS A 257 -21.91 11.80 3.80
N TYR A 258 -22.04 13.08 3.48
CA TYR A 258 -20.94 13.98 3.11
C TYR A 258 -20.17 13.61 1.83
N SER A 259 -20.82 12.89 0.90
CA SER A 259 -20.19 12.43 -0.35
C SER A 259 -20.34 13.40 -1.53
N TYR A 260 -21.31 14.33 -1.45
CA TYR A 260 -21.64 15.29 -2.52
C TYR A 260 -22.01 14.64 -3.86
N LEU A 261 -22.80 13.56 -3.86
CA LEU A 261 -23.30 12.95 -5.10
C LEU A 261 -24.10 13.97 -5.93
N GLY A 262 -23.80 14.07 -7.21
CA GLY A 262 -24.38 15.09 -8.09
C GLY A 262 -23.60 16.41 -8.07
N MET A 263 -22.37 16.42 -7.56
CA MET A 263 -21.44 17.53 -7.75
C MET A 263 -21.19 17.78 -9.25
N SER A 264 -21.06 16.70 -10.02
CA SER A 264 -20.96 16.67 -11.48
C SER A 264 -21.91 15.61 -12.04
N VAL A 265 -22.38 15.80 -13.29
CA VAL A 265 -23.29 14.87 -13.97
C VAL A 265 -22.90 14.71 -15.44
N ALA A 266 -23.06 13.50 -15.97
CA ALA A 266 -22.90 13.17 -17.39
C ALA A 266 -23.95 12.14 -17.81
N VAL A 267 -24.27 12.11 -19.10
CA VAL A 267 -25.24 11.16 -19.68
C VAL A 267 -24.66 10.59 -20.94
N GLY A 268 -24.77 9.27 -21.10
CA GLY A 268 -24.30 8.58 -22.28
C GLY A 268 -24.84 7.16 -22.36
N ASN A 269 -24.69 6.55 -23.52
CA ASN A 269 -24.96 5.13 -23.69
C ASN A 269 -23.71 4.32 -23.32
N PHE A 270 -23.36 4.32 -22.03
CA PHE A 270 -22.13 3.70 -21.52
C PHE A 270 -22.13 2.15 -21.62
N PHE A 271 -23.30 1.55 -21.87
CA PHE A 271 -23.52 0.09 -21.85
C PHE A 271 -24.09 -0.44 -23.19
N GLY A 272 -23.98 0.35 -24.27
CA GLY A 272 -24.40 -0.03 -25.62
C GLY A 272 -25.91 -0.27 -25.85
N LYS A 273 -26.77 0.05 -24.88
CA LYS A 273 -28.23 -0.13 -24.95
C LYS A 273 -28.98 1.16 -24.67
N ASP A 274 -29.22 1.44 -23.40
CA ASP A 274 -30.04 2.55 -22.90
C ASP A 274 -29.14 3.64 -22.30
N LEU A 275 -29.67 4.87 -22.26
CA LEU A 275 -29.01 5.97 -21.57
C LEU A 275 -28.81 5.64 -20.09
N ALA A 276 -27.57 5.82 -19.64
CA ALA A 276 -27.20 5.79 -18.24
C ALA A 276 -26.75 7.18 -17.79
N TYR A 277 -27.01 7.47 -16.51
CA TYR A 277 -26.80 8.75 -15.88
C TYR A 277 -25.64 8.62 -14.90
N ALA A 278 -24.51 9.25 -15.18
CA ALA A 278 -23.35 9.26 -14.29
C ALA A 278 -23.42 10.48 -13.37
N ALA A 279 -23.09 10.29 -12.09
CA ALA A 279 -22.94 11.38 -11.14
C ALA A 279 -21.69 11.21 -10.29
N GLY A 280 -20.92 12.30 -10.16
CA GLY A 280 -19.74 12.35 -9.32
C GLY A 280 -20.07 12.62 -7.86
N ALA A 281 -19.35 11.93 -6.97
CA ALA A 281 -19.37 12.06 -5.52
C ALA A 281 -17.93 12.20 -5.00
N PRO A 282 -17.28 13.37 -5.21
CA PRO A 282 -15.84 13.54 -5.05
C PRO A 282 -15.32 13.38 -3.62
N ARG A 283 -16.21 13.35 -2.62
CA ARG A 283 -15.83 13.13 -1.20
C ARG A 283 -16.14 11.72 -0.70
N SER A 284 -16.80 10.89 -1.50
CA SER A 284 -17.14 9.53 -1.09
C SER A 284 -15.89 8.71 -0.84
N ASN A 285 -15.89 7.91 0.23
CA ASN A 285 -14.79 7.01 0.61
C ASN A 285 -13.41 7.69 0.76
N GLY A 286 -13.35 9.02 0.87
CA GLY A 286 -12.11 9.80 0.96
C GLY A 286 -11.34 9.96 -0.36
N THR A 287 -11.47 9.03 -1.32
CA THR A 287 -10.84 9.11 -2.65
C THR A 287 -11.71 9.82 -3.69
N GLY A 288 -13.04 9.69 -3.55
CA GLY A 288 -14.05 10.09 -4.52
C GLY A 288 -14.62 8.90 -5.29
N GLN A 289 -15.89 8.98 -5.68
CA GLN A 289 -16.57 7.95 -6.47
C GLN A 289 -17.37 8.56 -7.62
N VAL A 290 -17.60 7.78 -8.67
CA VAL A 290 -18.61 8.06 -9.71
C VAL A 290 -19.62 6.93 -9.73
N VAL A 291 -20.91 7.28 -9.67
CA VAL A 291 -22.00 6.32 -9.66
C VAL A 291 -22.81 6.46 -10.94
N LEU A 292 -23.02 5.35 -11.64
CA LEU A 292 -23.86 5.27 -12.82
C LEU A 292 -25.23 4.72 -12.44
N PHE A 293 -26.28 5.34 -12.97
CA PHE A 293 -27.67 5.01 -12.73
C PHE A 293 -28.39 4.65 -14.01
N THR A 294 -29.32 3.71 -13.92
CA THR A 294 -30.25 3.37 -14.99
C THR A 294 -31.68 3.62 -14.54
N ARG A 295 -32.51 4.12 -15.45
CA ARG A 295 -33.93 4.36 -15.19
C ARG A 295 -34.74 3.10 -15.46
N ARG A 296 -35.78 2.87 -14.66
CA ARG A 296 -36.89 1.97 -15.01
C ARG A 296 -38.15 2.82 -15.20
N ASP A 297 -38.89 2.54 -16.26
CA ASP A 297 -40.12 3.28 -16.54
C ASP A 297 -41.11 3.17 -15.38
N PHE A 298 -41.78 4.29 -15.09
CA PHE A 298 -42.81 4.41 -14.04
C PHE A 298 -42.33 4.21 -12.58
N LYS A 299 -41.02 4.10 -12.33
CA LYS A 299 -40.44 4.05 -10.98
C LYS A 299 -39.56 5.27 -10.72
N PRO A 300 -39.88 6.16 -9.76
CA PRO A 300 -39.13 7.40 -9.53
C PRO A 300 -37.69 7.15 -9.03
N ASP A 301 -37.46 6.11 -8.23
CA ASP A 301 -36.10 5.78 -7.79
C ASP A 301 -35.33 5.00 -8.86
N MET A 302 -34.24 5.60 -9.33
CA MET A 302 -33.31 4.98 -10.28
C MET A 302 -32.52 3.82 -9.63
N ASP A 303 -32.06 2.89 -10.46
CA ASP A 303 -31.22 1.79 -9.99
C ASP A 303 -29.75 2.11 -10.17
N VAL A 304 -28.94 1.66 -9.21
CA VAL A 304 -27.48 1.75 -9.28
C VAL A 304 -26.97 0.69 -10.24
N ALA A 305 -26.32 1.14 -11.31
CA ALA A 305 -25.83 0.31 -12.40
C ALA A 305 -24.35 -0.07 -12.26
N LEU A 306 -23.53 0.84 -11.74
CA LEU A 306 -22.09 0.66 -11.50
C LEU A 306 -21.58 1.75 -10.54
N VAL A 307 -20.60 1.42 -9.72
CA VAL A 307 -19.86 2.37 -8.87
C VAL A 307 -18.38 2.27 -9.23
N LEU A 308 -17.74 3.41 -9.47
CA LEU A 308 -16.32 3.53 -9.76
C LEU A 308 -15.63 4.26 -8.63
N ASP A 309 -14.54 3.68 -8.11
CA ASP A 309 -13.74 4.24 -7.02
C ASP A 309 -12.49 4.95 -7.53
N GLY A 310 -12.18 6.11 -6.94
CA GLY A 310 -10.92 6.82 -7.18
C GLY A 310 -9.73 6.12 -6.54
N GLU A 311 -8.55 6.20 -7.19
CA GLU A 311 -7.34 5.50 -6.76
C GLU A 311 -6.62 6.15 -5.55
N GLN A 312 -6.77 7.47 -5.36
CA GLN A 312 -5.99 8.24 -4.38
C GLN A 312 -6.86 9.07 -3.44
N PHE A 313 -6.51 9.04 -2.15
CA PHE A 313 -7.16 9.83 -1.11
C PHE A 313 -7.05 11.33 -1.38
N ALA A 314 -8.14 12.06 -1.18
CA ALA A 314 -8.29 13.49 -1.41
C ALA A 314 -8.05 13.97 -2.86
N SER A 315 -7.90 13.05 -3.83
CA SER A 315 -7.78 13.41 -5.25
C SER A 315 -9.05 14.04 -5.84
N SER A 316 -10.18 13.89 -5.13
CA SER A 316 -11.52 14.33 -5.53
C SER A 316 -11.96 13.71 -6.86
N TYR A 317 -11.74 12.41 -7.01
CA TYR A 317 -12.20 11.66 -8.17
C TYR A 317 -13.72 11.80 -8.36
N GLY A 318 -14.14 12.21 -9.57
CA GLY A 318 -15.54 12.55 -9.85
C GLY A 318 -15.88 14.03 -9.63
N TYR A 319 -14.88 14.91 -9.51
CA TYR A 319 -15.11 16.35 -9.40
C TYR A 319 -15.78 16.92 -10.65
N GLU A 320 -15.30 16.53 -11.84
CA GLU A 320 -15.87 16.86 -13.14
C GLU A 320 -15.96 15.57 -13.97
N ILE A 321 -17.03 15.40 -14.74
CA ILE A 321 -17.22 14.23 -15.61
C ILE A 321 -17.78 14.67 -16.96
N THR A 322 -17.36 13.99 -18.02
CA THR A 322 -17.95 14.16 -19.37
C THR A 322 -18.04 12.81 -20.08
N SER A 323 -18.67 12.82 -21.25
CA SER A 323 -18.93 11.63 -22.04
C SER A 323 -18.63 11.92 -23.51
N ALA A 324 -17.88 11.04 -24.16
CA ALA A 324 -17.47 11.15 -25.56
C ALA A 324 -17.24 9.77 -26.19
N ASP A 325 -17.49 9.59 -27.48
CA ASP A 325 -17.16 8.37 -28.24
C ASP A 325 -15.74 8.51 -28.81
N ILE A 326 -14.72 8.23 -27.97
CA ILE A 326 -13.32 8.51 -28.30
C ILE A 326 -12.76 7.47 -29.27
N ASN A 327 -13.31 6.24 -29.26
CA ASN A 327 -12.86 5.13 -30.09
C ASN A 327 -13.75 4.87 -31.33
N GLY A 328 -14.83 5.63 -31.51
CA GLY A 328 -15.70 5.60 -32.68
C GLY A 328 -16.54 4.32 -32.78
N ASP A 329 -16.85 3.68 -31.65
CA ASP A 329 -17.60 2.43 -31.60
C ASP A 329 -19.12 2.61 -31.38
N LYS A 330 -19.57 3.88 -31.27
CA LYS A 330 -20.96 4.31 -30.99
C LYS A 330 -21.45 3.99 -29.58
N VAL A 331 -20.59 3.47 -28.71
CA VAL A 331 -20.82 3.39 -27.27
C VAL A 331 -20.14 4.60 -26.66
N THR A 332 -20.83 5.29 -25.76
CA THR A 332 -20.25 6.50 -25.17
C THR A 332 -19.21 6.11 -24.11
N ASP A 333 -18.02 6.69 -24.17
CA ASP A 333 -16.99 6.52 -23.15
C ASP A 333 -17.21 7.49 -22.00
N LEU A 334 -16.85 7.07 -20.78
CA LEU A 334 -16.92 7.93 -19.60
C LEU A 334 -15.54 8.50 -19.28
N ILE A 335 -15.47 9.81 -19.09
CA ILE A 335 -14.25 10.52 -18.73
C ILE A 335 -14.45 11.18 -17.38
N VAL A 336 -13.57 10.87 -16.43
CA VAL A 336 -13.66 11.29 -15.02
C VAL A 336 -12.42 12.04 -14.60
N ALA A 337 -12.59 13.23 -14.02
CA ALA A 337 -11.46 14.01 -13.51
C ALA A 337 -11.26 13.87 -11.98
N ALA A 338 -10.00 13.94 -11.57
CA ALA A 338 -9.53 14.04 -10.20
C ALA A 338 -8.49 15.18 -10.12
N PRO A 339 -8.94 16.45 -10.10
CA PRO A 339 -8.05 17.61 -10.24
C PRO A 339 -7.10 17.81 -9.06
N PHE A 340 -7.35 17.15 -7.92
CA PHE A 340 -6.48 17.20 -6.73
C PHE A 340 -5.63 15.93 -6.60
N TYR A 341 -5.61 15.07 -7.62
CA TYR A 341 -4.60 14.01 -7.71
C TYR A 341 -3.20 14.62 -7.62
N PHE A 342 -2.32 14.00 -6.86
CA PHE A 342 -0.96 14.51 -6.68
C PHE A 342 0.08 13.39 -6.66
N ASN A 343 1.22 13.66 -7.28
CA ASN A 343 2.43 12.85 -7.20
C ASN A 343 3.65 13.79 -7.22
N LYS A 344 4.86 13.28 -7.01
CA LYS A 344 6.09 14.11 -6.92
C LYS A 344 6.36 15.01 -8.13
N ALA A 345 5.80 14.71 -9.30
CA ALA A 345 5.96 15.49 -10.52
C ALA A 345 4.62 15.69 -11.29
N GLU A 346 3.50 15.24 -10.72
CA GLU A 346 2.20 15.20 -11.40
C GLU A 346 1.14 15.89 -10.55
N GLY A 347 0.27 16.67 -11.18
CA GLY A 347 -0.80 17.41 -10.51
C GLY A 347 -2.09 17.36 -11.32
N GLY A 348 -3.11 16.73 -10.77
CA GLY A 348 -4.38 16.45 -11.43
C GLY A 348 -4.31 15.26 -12.38
N ALA A 349 -5.43 14.53 -12.50
CA ALA A 349 -5.55 13.37 -13.38
C ALA A 349 -6.93 13.30 -14.03
N VAL A 350 -6.99 12.68 -15.20
CA VAL A 350 -8.21 12.35 -15.93
C VAL A 350 -8.17 10.87 -16.31
N TYR A 351 -9.28 10.16 -16.06
CA TYR A 351 -9.45 8.73 -16.28
C TYR A 351 -10.50 8.51 -17.36
N ILE A 352 -10.17 7.72 -18.38
CA ILE A 352 -11.02 7.45 -19.54
C ILE A 352 -11.38 5.97 -19.56
N TYR A 353 -12.68 5.69 -19.56
CA TYR A 353 -13.25 4.35 -19.55
C TYR A 353 -13.96 4.08 -20.88
N THR A 354 -13.29 3.34 -21.77
CA THR A 354 -13.79 3.07 -23.13
C THR A 354 -14.70 1.84 -23.25
N THR A 355 -14.86 1.05 -22.18
CA THR A 355 -15.71 -0.15 -22.21
C THR A 355 -16.23 -0.48 -20.81
N LEU A 356 -17.22 0.30 -20.37
CA LEU A 356 -17.77 0.17 -19.00
C LEU A 356 -18.54 -1.14 -18.76
N ASP A 357 -19.06 -1.79 -19.81
CA ASP A 357 -19.73 -3.09 -19.68
C ASP A 357 -18.81 -4.20 -19.14
N LEU A 358 -17.51 -4.16 -19.48
CA LEU A 358 -16.53 -5.12 -18.95
C LEU A 358 -16.37 -4.98 -17.43
N CYS A 359 -16.56 -3.77 -16.89
CA CYS A 359 -16.48 -3.49 -15.46
C CYS A 359 -17.63 -4.14 -14.66
N ARG A 360 -18.75 -4.54 -15.30
CA ARG A 360 -19.84 -5.28 -14.64
C ARG A 360 -19.57 -6.77 -14.50
N THR A 361 -18.76 -7.34 -15.40
CA THR A 361 -18.64 -8.80 -15.55
C THR A 361 -17.35 -9.40 -14.97
N VAL A 362 -16.28 -8.63 -14.83
CA VAL A 362 -14.96 -9.12 -14.38
C VAL A 362 -14.37 -8.11 -13.38
N ASN A 363 -14.38 -8.44 -12.08
CA ASN A 363 -13.96 -7.54 -10.99
C ASN A 363 -12.52 -6.97 -11.12
N ASP A 364 -11.64 -7.60 -11.90
CA ASP A 364 -10.22 -7.22 -12.01
C ASP A 364 -9.83 -6.45 -13.30
N LYS A 365 -10.79 -6.06 -14.17
CA LYS A 365 -10.48 -5.48 -15.50
C LYS A 365 -11.00 -4.07 -15.78
N CYS A 366 -11.42 -3.30 -14.78
CA CYS A 366 -11.76 -1.89 -14.99
C CYS A 366 -10.48 -1.03 -14.93
N SER A 367 -9.61 -1.12 -15.94
CA SER A 367 -8.38 -0.33 -16.03
C SER A 367 -8.57 0.86 -16.98
N PRO A 368 -8.85 2.08 -16.46
CA PRO A 368 -8.99 3.26 -17.29
C PRO A 368 -7.66 3.70 -17.90
N VAL A 369 -7.73 4.38 -19.02
CA VAL A 369 -6.61 5.18 -19.51
C VAL A 369 -6.49 6.42 -18.63
N LYS A 370 -5.34 6.56 -17.95
CA LYS A 370 -5.01 7.73 -17.14
C LYS A 370 -4.17 8.74 -17.92
N LEU A 371 -4.59 10.00 -17.89
CA LEU A 371 -3.85 11.19 -18.31
C LEU A 371 -3.51 12.00 -17.05
N VAL A 372 -2.29 12.51 -16.97
CA VAL A 372 -1.80 13.25 -15.79
C VAL A 372 -1.28 14.62 -16.22
N GLY A 373 -1.54 15.63 -15.39
CA GLY A 373 -1.02 16.98 -15.60
C GLY A 373 0.28 17.23 -14.88
N HIS A 374 0.86 18.40 -15.14
CA HIS A 374 2.06 18.88 -14.45
C HIS A 374 1.76 19.18 -12.97
N GLU A 375 2.81 19.21 -12.14
CA GLU A 375 2.72 19.54 -10.72
C GLU A 375 1.94 20.85 -10.48
N GLU A 376 1.06 20.85 -9.46
CA GLU A 376 0.20 21.99 -9.08
C GLU A 376 -0.74 22.56 -10.17
N SER A 377 -0.80 21.96 -11.36
CA SER A 377 -1.61 22.47 -12.49
C SER A 377 -3.13 22.36 -12.28
N ARG A 378 -3.54 21.44 -11.39
CA ARG A 378 -4.91 20.94 -11.22
C ARG A 378 -5.54 20.50 -12.54
N PHE A 379 -4.79 19.77 -13.34
CA PHE A 379 -5.27 19.18 -14.58
C PHE A 379 -6.55 18.36 -14.37
N GLY A 380 -7.56 18.60 -15.19
CA GLY A 380 -8.90 18.03 -15.03
C GLY A 380 -9.86 18.90 -14.21
N PHE A 381 -9.49 20.15 -13.88
CA PHE A 381 -10.41 21.06 -13.18
C PHE A 381 -11.61 21.47 -14.04
N ALA A 382 -11.42 21.48 -15.36
CA ALA A 382 -12.48 21.63 -16.36
C ALA A 382 -12.29 20.58 -17.45
N LEU A 383 -13.38 20.02 -17.95
CA LEU A 383 -13.37 18.91 -18.89
C LEU A 383 -14.53 19.08 -19.87
N THR A 384 -14.31 18.89 -21.17
CA THR A 384 -15.38 19.00 -22.16
C THR A 384 -15.15 18.11 -23.38
N ASN A 385 -16.24 17.59 -23.94
CA ASN A 385 -16.27 16.91 -25.24
C ASN A 385 -16.29 17.97 -26.35
N LEU A 386 -15.35 17.87 -27.30
CA LEU A 386 -15.22 18.79 -28.44
C LEU A 386 -15.94 18.28 -29.70
N GLY A 387 -16.49 17.06 -29.65
CA GLY A 387 -16.90 16.30 -30.82
C GLY A 387 -15.68 15.93 -31.67
N ASP A 388 -15.93 15.54 -32.91
CA ASP A 388 -14.88 15.25 -33.90
C ASP A 388 -14.31 16.57 -34.46
N LEU A 389 -13.27 17.09 -33.80
CA LEU A 389 -12.68 18.39 -34.11
C LEU A 389 -11.92 18.35 -35.43
N ASN A 390 -11.28 17.22 -35.75
CA ASN A 390 -10.42 17.05 -36.94
C ASN A 390 -11.14 16.35 -38.12
N LYS A 391 -12.38 15.92 -37.93
CA LYS A 391 -13.22 15.18 -38.89
C LYS A 391 -12.65 13.82 -39.30
N ASP A 392 -11.94 13.16 -38.40
CA ASP A 392 -11.36 11.82 -38.64
C ASP A 392 -12.30 10.66 -38.28
N GLY A 393 -13.46 10.97 -37.71
CA GLY A 393 -14.49 10.02 -37.29
C GLY A 393 -14.45 9.64 -35.81
N TYR A 394 -13.58 10.24 -35.00
CA TYR A 394 -13.47 10.00 -33.55
C TYR A 394 -13.74 11.28 -32.76
N GLU A 395 -14.38 11.19 -31.59
CA GLU A 395 -14.59 12.38 -30.75
C GLU A 395 -13.34 12.74 -29.93
N ASP A 396 -13.10 14.05 -29.81
CA ASP A 396 -11.95 14.64 -29.14
C ASP A 396 -12.35 15.28 -27.80
N ILE A 397 -11.39 15.44 -26.89
CA ILE A 397 -11.63 16.04 -25.56
C ILE A 397 -10.67 17.19 -25.29
N ALA A 398 -11.16 18.18 -24.53
CA ALA A 398 -10.34 19.23 -23.95
C ALA A 398 -10.28 19.12 -22.42
N VAL A 399 -9.07 19.29 -21.87
CA VAL A 399 -8.81 19.25 -20.43
C VAL A 399 -8.14 20.55 -19.97
N GLY A 400 -8.73 21.19 -18.97
CA GLY A 400 -8.23 22.42 -18.37
C GLY A 400 -7.24 22.17 -17.21
N ALA A 401 -6.16 22.94 -17.22
CA ALA A 401 -5.13 23.04 -16.19
C ALA A 401 -4.98 24.52 -15.78
N PRO A 402 -5.94 25.08 -15.03
CA PRO A 402 -6.05 26.53 -14.84
C PRO A 402 -4.90 27.16 -14.04
N TYR A 403 -4.13 26.36 -13.29
CA TYR A 403 -3.01 26.84 -12.48
C TYR A 403 -1.65 26.58 -13.12
N GLU A 404 -1.60 25.98 -14.31
CA GLU A 404 -0.36 25.84 -15.06
C GLU A 404 -0.03 27.13 -15.83
N GLY A 405 1.02 27.82 -15.42
CA GLY A 405 1.42 29.10 -16.03
C GLY A 405 0.35 30.18 -15.81
N LYS A 406 -0.31 30.61 -16.89
CA LYS A 406 -1.46 31.55 -16.85
C LYS A 406 -2.82 30.83 -17.00
N GLY A 407 -2.81 29.50 -16.95
CA GLY A 407 -3.90 28.62 -17.34
C GLY A 407 -3.65 27.99 -18.70
N THR A 408 -3.74 26.66 -18.77
CA THR A 408 -3.47 25.86 -19.97
C THR A 408 -4.69 24.99 -20.30
N VAL A 409 -4.95 24.79 -21.59
CA VAL A 409 -5.97 23.85 -22.08
C VAL A 409 -5.27 22.86 -23.01
N TYR A 410 -5.42 21.58 -22.69
CA TYR A 410 -4.91 20.46 -23.46
C TYR A 410 -6.01 19.90 -24.35
N ILE A 411 -5.68 19.60 -25.60
CA ILE A 411 -6.59 18.93 -26.54
C ILE A 411 -6.01 17.54 -26.81
N TYR A 412 -6.83 16.53 -26.59
CA TYR A 412 -6.49 15.14 -26.85
C TYR A 412 -7.39 14.60 -27.94
N LEU A 413 -6.78 13.95 -28.93
CA LEU A 413 -7.48 13.41 -30.08
C LEU A 413 -7.95 11.98 -29.84
N GLY A 414 -9.15 11.67 -30.33
CA GLY A 414 -9.68 10.33 -30.42
C GLY A 414 -8.97 9.47 -31.46
N SER A 415 -9.13 8.16 -31.37
CA SER A 415 -8.65 7.21 -32.36
C SER A 415 -9.32 5.86 -32.16
N LYS A 416 -9.26 4.98 -33.17
CA LYS A 416 -9.74 3.59 -33.05
C LYS A 416 -9.24 2.84 -31.80
N ASN A 417 -8.04 3.18 -31.31
CA ASN A 417 -7.43 2.54 -30.14
C ASN A 417 -7.68 3.30 -28.82
N GLY A 418 -8.60 4.27 -28.82
CA GLY A 418 -8.85 5.21 -27.72
C GLY A 418 -8.05 6.50 -27.85
N ILE A 419 -7.91 7.23 -26.74
CA ILE A 419 -7.28 8.56 -26.74
C ILE A 419 -5.77 8.50 -27.08
N ILE A 420 -5.30 9.43 -27.88
CA ILE A 420 -3.87 9.59 -28.20
C ILE A 420 -3.17 10.32 -27.04
N LYS A 421 -2.30 9.62 -26.29
CA LYS A 421 -1.69 10.15 -25.06
C LYS A 421 -0.54 11.14 -25.29
N THR A 422 0.16 11.11 -26.43
CA THR A 422 1.30 11.99 -26.78
C THR A 422 1.78 11.66 -28.22
N PRO A 423 2.48 12.57 -28.94
CA PRO A 423 2.71 12.50 -30.38
C PRO A 423 3.64 11.35 -30.85
N SER A 424 3.39 10.88 -32.07
CA SER A 424 4.12 9.81 -32.76
C SER A 424 5.51 10.26 -33.26
N GLN A 425 6.55 10.10 -32.44
CA GLN A 425 7.88 9.70 -32.91
C GLN A 425 8.79 9.39 -31.71
N GLU A 426 9.17 8.12 -31.57
CA GLU A 426 10.19 7.69 -30.62
C GLU A 426 11.27 6.91 -31.37
N ASN A 427 12.50 7.42 -31.28
CA ASN A 427 13.80 6.80 -31.55
C ASN A 427 13.92 5.73 -32.65
N THR A 428 14.46 6.10 -33.81
CA THR A 428 15.02 5.15 -34.78
C THR A 428 16.55 5.27 -34.84
N ARG A 429 17.23 4.18 -34.48
CA ARG A 429 18.63 3.89 -34.86
C ARG A 429 18.62 2.87 -36.01
N ASP A 430 17.89 3.18 -37.06
CA ASP A 430 17.70 2.29 -38.20
C ASP A 430 18.43 2.85 -39.44
N ILE A 431 19.41 2.09 -39.93
CA ILE A 431 20.15 2.36 -41.18
C ILE A 431 19.79 1.36 -42.31
N GLN A 432 18.83 0.47 -42.04
CA GLN A 432 18.29 -0.49 -43.01
C GLN A 432 17.03 0.00 -43.69
N THR A 433 16.22 0.80 -42.99
CA THR A 433 15.08 1.51 -43.59
C THR A 433 15.62 2.53 -44.59
N PRO A 434 15.07 2.58 -45.82
CA PRO A 434 15.46 3.58 -46.80
C PRO A 434 15.35 4.99 -46.19
N ILE A 435 16.29 5.88 -46.51
CA ILE A 435 16.16 7.31 -46.24
C ILE A 435 14.87 7.77 -46.90
N LYS A 436 13.90 8.05 -46.04
CA LYS A 436 12.61 8.62 -46.38
C LYS A 436 12.82 10.10 -46.66
N PHE A 437 12.99 10.44 -47.94
CA PHE A 437 12.97 11.83 -48.37
C PHE A 437 11.57 12.39 -48.19
N ARG A 438 11.47 13.30 -47.24
CA ARG A 438 10.25 14.03 -46.94
C ARG A 438 10.17 15.26 -47.85
N LEU A 439 9.33 15.18 -48.87
CA LEU A 439 8.91 16.35 -49.63
C LEU A 439 7.87 17.11 -48.80
N ASN A 440 8.31 18.16 -48.12
CA ASN A 440 7.43 19.12 -47.48
C ASN A 440 6.98 20.14 -48.51
N TYR A 441 5.67 20.24 -48.72
CA TYR A 441 5.07 21.36 -49.42
C TYR A 441 4.40 22.25 -48.38
N SER A 442 4.79 23.52 -48.37
CA SER A 442 4.19 24.55 -47.56
C SER A 442 3.09 25.23 -48.36
N LEU A 443 1.95 25.47 -47.73
CA LEU A 443 0.93 26.34 -48.30
C LEU A 443 1.43 27.78 -48.11
N ILE A 444 1.84 28.44 -49.19
CA ILE A 444 2.14 29.87 -49.17
C ILE A 444 0.80 30.60 -49.07
N GLN A 445 0.39 30.96 -47.86
CA GLN A 445 -0.78 31.78 -47.60
C GLN A 445 -0.39 33.03 -46.80
N GLU A 446 -1.17 34.10 -46.96
CA GLU A 446 -1.10 35.22 -46.04
C GLU A 446 -1.65 34.77 -44.68
N GLU A 447 -0.91 35.00 -43.60
CA GLU A 447 -1.40 34.70 -42.26
C GLU A 447 -2.59 35.60 -41.93
N PRO A 448 -3.68 35.04 -41.35
CA PRO A 448 -4.83 35.84 -41.03
C PRO A 448 -4.45 36.82 -39.90
N VAL A 449 -4.61 38.12 -40.15
CA VAL A 449 -4.33 39.19 -39.18
C VAL A 449 -5.61 39.48 -38.40
N MET A 450 -5.50 39.67 -37.08
CA MET A 450 -6.64 40.06 -36.25
C MET A 450 -7.27 41.36 -36.80
N PRO A 451 -8.56 41.36 -37.19
CA PRO A 451 -9.22 42.55 -37.68
C PRO A 451 -9.31 43.62 -36.60
N LEU A 452 -9.39 44.89 -37.00
CA LEU A 452 -9.76 45.97 -36.09
C LEU A 452 -11.14 45.70 -35.47
N GLU A 453 -11.35 46.18 -34.24
CA GLU A 453 -12.64 46.05 -33.56
C GLU A 453 -13.77 46.61 -34.43
N GLY A 454 -14.78 45.78 -34.70
CA GLY A 454 -15.92 46.10 -35.56
C GLY A 454 -15.79 45.72 -37.03
N ALA A 455 -14.61 45.30 -37.48
CA ALA A 455 -14.45 44.71 -38.81
C ALA A 455 -14.98 43.26 -38.86
N PRO A 456 -15.46 42.79 -40.02
CA PRO A 456 -15.96 41.42 -40.16
C PRO A 456 -14.85 40.39 -39.91
N LEU A 457 -15.21 39.26 -39.30
CA LEU A 457 -14.28 38.16 -39.11
C LEU A 457 -13.88 37.59 -40.49
N PRO A 458 -12.60 37.21 -40.69
CA PRO A 458 -12.17 36.57 -41.93
C PRO A 458 -12.90 35.24 -42.11
N ASP A 459 -13.32 34.92 -43.34
CA ASP A 459 -13.90 33.60 -43.64
C ASP A 459 -12.81 32.54 -43.53
N MET A 460 -12.96 31.64 -42.55
CA MET A 460 -11.97 30.59 -42.28
C MET A 460 -11.82 29.61 -43.44
N LYS A 461 -12.79 29.53 -44.36
CA LYS A 461 -12.66 28.76 -45.61
C LYS A 461 -11.51 29.24 -46.49
N ASN A 462 -11.07 30.50 -46.34
CA ASN A 462 -9.97 31.08 -47.10
C ASN A 462 -8.59 30.80 -46.48
N TYR A 463 -8.54 30.20 -45.28
CA TYR A 463 -7.30 29.89 -44.56
C TYR A 463 -7.22 28.38 -44.23
N PRO A 464 -7.24 27.50 -45.25
CA PRO A 464 -7.20 26.06 -45.02
C PRO A 464 -5.86 25.65 -44.42
N ILE A 465 -5.92 24.87 -43.35
CA ILE A 465 -4.73 24.23 -42.79
C ILE A 465 -4.41 22.94 -43.55
N LEU A 466 -3.13 22.68 -43.76
CA LEU A 466 -2.69 21.47 -44.42
C LEU A 466 -2.73 20.29 -43.42
N ASN A 467 -3.35 19.18 -43.79
CA ASN A 467 -3.37 17.98 -42.95
C ASN A 467 -1.92 17.54 -42.64
N GLN A 468 -1.50 17.63 -41.38
CA GLN A 468 -0.12 17.34 -40.98
C GLN A 468 0.30 15.89 -41.25
N GLN A 469 -0.66 14.96 -41.32
CA GLN A 469 -0.40 13.55 -41.66
C GLN A 469 -0.14 13.35 -43.16
N GLU A 470 -0.70 14.21 -44.03
CA GLU A 470 -0.56 14.12 -45.49
C GLU A 470 0.40 15.17 -46.08
N ALA A 471 0.82 16.17 -45.30
CA ALA A 471 1.70 17.31 -45.65
C ALA A 471 3.10 16.96 -46.18
N ALA A 472 3.39 15.67 -46.24
CA ALA A 472 4.69 15.11 -46.48
C ALA A 472 4.52 13.91 -47.39
N ARG A 473 5.00 14.01 -48.63
CA ARG A 473 5.22 12.81 -49.43
C ARG A 473 6.59 12.25 -49.10
N VAL A 474 6.59 10.96 -48.79
CA VAL A 474 7.81 10.22 -48.46
C VAL A 474 8.17 9.34 -49.65
N PHE A 475 9.36 9.55 -50.22
CA PHE A 475 9.96 8.62 -51.16
C PHE A 475 11.27 8.08 -50.61
N GLU A 476 11.68 6.91 -51.07
CA GLU A 476 12.68 6.09 -50.39
C GLU A 476 13.99 6.03 -51.18
N ALA A 477 15.12 6.27 -50.51
CA ALA A 477 16.44 5.98 -51.02
C ALA A 477 17.22 5.06 -50.08
N VAL A 478 17.73 3.96 -50.60
CA VAL A 478 18.42 2.94 -49.81
C VAL A 478 19.88 3.33 -49.56
N PHE A 479 20.36 3.12 -48.33
CA PHE A 479 21.79 3.22 -48.03
C PHE A 479 22.55 2.09 -48.74
N GLN A 480 23.78 2.37 -49.21
CA GLN A 480 24.67 1.33 -49.72
C GLN A 480 25.03 0.38 -48.58
N LYS A 481 24.54 -0.87 -48.68
CA LYS A 481 24.77 -1.90 -47.66
C LYS A 481 26.02 -2.71 -48.01
N ASP A 482 26.67 -3.25 -46.99
CA ASP A 482 27.73 -4.27 -47.12
C ASP A 482 27.11 -5.68 -47.33
N CYS A 483 26.10 -5.76 -48.20
CA CYS A 483 25.44 -7.01 -48.63
C CYS A 483 25.86 -7.26 -50.08
N GLY A 484 26.41 -8.43 -50.42
CA GLY A 484 27.13 -8.73 -51.66
C GLY A 484 26.70 -8.03 -52.97
N ASN A 485 26.21 -8.79 -53.96
CA ASN A 485 25.84 -8.24 -55.28
C ASN A 485 24.33 -8.23 -55.52
N ASN A 486 23.53 -8.67 -54.54
CA ASN A 486 22.09 -8.87 -54.63
C ASN A 486 21.29 -8.00 -53.65
N ASP A 487 21.93 -7.03 -52.97
CA ASP A 487 21.34 -6.10 -51.99
C ASP A 487 20.59 -6.76 -50.80
N ILE A 488 20.69 -8.08 -50.66
CA ILE A 488 20.08 -8.87 -49.58
C ILE A 488 21.21 -9.36 -48.67
N CYS A 489 21.28 -8.85 -47.45
CA CYS A 489 22.28 -9.29 -46.47
C CYS A 489 21.90 -10.67 -45.95
N GLU A 490 22.70 -11.67 -46.31
CA GLU A 490 22.51 -13.05 -45.88
C GLU A 490 23.45 -13.38 -44.71
N SER A 491 22.92 -13.32 -43.47
CA SER A 491 23.68 -13.54 -42.23
C SER A 491 23.72 -15.00 -41.80
N ASP A 492 24.71 -15.34 -40.96
CA ASP A 492 24.84 -16.67 -40.35
C ASP A 492 25.37 -16.53 -38.91
N LEU A 493 24.45 -16.34 -37.96
CA LEU A 493 24.68 -16.09 -36.54
C LEU A 493 24.79 -17.41 -35.76
N GLU A 494 26.00 -17.82 -35.39
CA GLU A 494 26.26 -18.97 -34.54
C GLU A 494 26.28 -18.56 -33.06
N VAL A 495 25.57 -19.31 -32.22
CA VAL A 495 25.49 -19.08 -30.79
C VAL A 495 26.01 -20.31 -30.06
N ILE A 496 26.98 -20.11 -29.17
CA ILE A 496 27.52 -21.15 -28.29
C ILE A 496 27.39 -20.64 -26.87
N ALA A 497 26.60 -21.34 -26.04
CA ALA A 497 26.38 -20.96 -24.65
C ALA A 497 26.83 -22.06 -23.68
N LYS A 498 27.38 -21.66 -22.53
CA LYS A 498 27.80 -22.55 -21.44
C LYS A 498 27.45 -21.93 -20.09
N LEU A 499 27.13 -22.78 -19.11
CA LEU A 499 26.96 -22.34 -17.72
C LEU A 499 28.30 -22.45 -17.00
N ASN A 500 28.67 -21.43 -16.23
CA ASN A 500 29.86 -21.48 -15.38
C ASN A 500 29.55 -22.26 -14.08
N LEU A 501 29.24 -23.55 -14.22
CA LEU A 501 28.90 -24.49 -13.13
C LEU A 501 29.71 -25.78 -13.30
N SER A 502 29.91 -26.51 -12.20
CA SER A 502 30.59 -27.80 -12.24
C SER A 502 29.77 -28.79 -13.08
N ALA A 503 30.43 -29.45 -14.03
CA ALA A 503 29.82 -30.51 -14.81
C ALA A 503 29.44 -31.68 -13.90
N SER A 504 28.23 -32.21 -14.08
CA SER A 504 27.72 -33.36 -13.34
C SER A 504 28.67 -34.54 -13.49
N SER A 505 28.94 -35.24 -12.39
CA SER A 505 29.77 -36.45 -12.37
C SER A 505 29.09 -37.62 -13.10
N VAL A 506 27.77 -37.52 -13.36
CA VAL A 506 26.91 -38.61 -13.81
C VAL A 506 26.54 -38.48 -15.30
N LYS A 507 26.45 -37.25 -15.84
CA LYS A 507 26.17 -37.02 -17.25
C LYS A 507 27.05 -35.88 -17.81
N PRO A 508 27.78 -36.10 -18.91
CA PRO A 508 28.37 -34.99 -19.65
C PRO A 508 27.24 -34.04 -20.12
N ASP A 509 27.49 -32.73 -20.07
CA ASP A 509 26.57 -31.63 -20.43
C ASP A 509 25.42 -31.29 -19.44
N PHE A 510 25.43 -31.84 -18.23
CA PHE A 510 24.51 -31.44 -17.17
C PHE A 510 25.22 -30.61 -16.10
N TYR A 511 24.61 -29.52 -15.66
CA TYR A 511 25.17 -28.64 -14.64
C TYR A 511 24.50 -28.91 -13.28
N GLU A 512 25.32 -28.99 -12.23
CA GLU A 512 24.83 -29.10 -10.86
C GLU A 512 24.99 -27.75 -10.15
N LEU A 513 23.88 -27.20 -9.64
CA LEU A 513 23.85 -25.96 -8.88
C LEU A 513 23.66 -26.27 -7.39
N LEU A 514 24.72 -26.06 -6.61
CA LEU A 514 24.65 -26.09 -5.14
C LEU A 514 24.15 -24.73 -4.63
N LEU A 515 22.90 -24.69 -4.17
CA LEU A 515 22.29 -23.45 -3.67
C LEU A 515 22.95 -22.99 -2.37
N GLY A 516 23.29 -21.69 -2.32
CA GLY A 516 23.88 -21.01 -1.16
C GLY A 516 25.40 -21.07 -1.07
N GLU A 517 26.09 -21.79 -1.97
CA GLU A 517 27.54 -21.70 -2.17
C GLU A 517 27.93 -20.52 -3.08
N ARG A 518 27.15 -20.29 -4.15
CA ARG A 518 27.30 -19.15 -5.07
C ARG A 518 26.12 -18.20 -4.98
N GLU A 519 26.39 -16.91 -4.97
CA GLU A 519 25.37 -15.85 -4.92
C GLU A 519 24.78 -15.53 -6.30
N GLU A 520 25.49 -15.87 -7.38
CA GLU A 520 25.11 -15.54 -8.75
C GLU A 520 25.35 -16.74 -9.69
N ILE A 521 24.49 -16.92 -10.70
CA ILE A 521 24.63 -17.87 -11.81
C ILE A 521 25.11 -17.09 -13.03
N VAL A 522 26.20 -17.55 -13.67
CA VAL A 522 26.78 -16.89 -14.85
C VAL A 522 26.60 -17.76 -16.09
N VAL A 523 25.94 -17.21 -17.11
CA VAL A 523 25.81 -17.79 -18.45
C VAL A 523 26.84 -17.13 -19.36
N GLU A 524 27.75 -17.91 -19.92
CA GLU A 524 28.75 -17.44 -20.89
C GLU A 524 28.25 -17.76 -22.29
N VAL A 525 28.10 -16.73 -23.12
CA VAL A 525 27.58 -16.84 -24.49
C VAL A 525 28.60 -16.25 -25.46
N ASN A 526 29.04 -17.04 -26.41
CA ASN A 526 29.79 -16.61 -27.58
C ASN A 526 28.83 -16.55 -28.78
N VAL A 527 28.77 -15.39 -29.44
CA VAL A 527 27.99 -15.20 -30.66
C VAL A 527 28.95 -14.83 -31.79
N ALA A 528 28.89 -15.54 -32.90
CA ALA A 528 29.72 -15.30 -34.08
C ALA A 528 28.87 -15.13 -35.34
N ASN A 529 29.23 -14.20 -36.22
CA ASN A 529 28.60 -14.08 -37.54
C ASN A 529 29.57 -14.59 -38.60
N VAL A 530 29.27 -15.74 -39.21
CA VAL A 530 30.09 -16.35 -40.27
C VAL A 530 29.61 -16.00 -41.69
N GLY A 531 28.43 -15.37 -41.79
CA GLY A 531 27.80 -14.92 -43.04
C GLY A 531 28.15 -13.48 -43.41
N GLU A 532 27.29 -12.82 -44.18
CA GLU A 532 27.38 -11.38 -44.44
C GLU A 532 27.00 -10.56 -43.19
N SER A 533 27.31 -9.27 -43.21
CA SER A 533 27.05 -8.35 -42.09
C SER A 533 25.58 -8.38 -41.66
N ALA A 534 25.32 -8.76 -40.40
CA ALA A 534 23.97 -8.85 -39.82
C ALA A 534 23.60 -7.53 -39.15
N TYR A 535 22.48 -6.93 -39.48
CA TYR A 535 22.04 -5.66 -38.90
C TYR A 535 21.02 -5.88 -37.80
N GLU A 536 20.99 -4.95 -36.85
CA GLU A 536 20.18 -5.06 -35.63
C GLU A 536 20.29 -6.42 -34.96
N ALA A 537 21.49 -7.01 -34.98
CA ALA A 537 21.71 -8.32 -34.39
C ALA A 537 21.56 -8.22 -32.87
N GLN A 538 20.69 -9.08 -32.33
CA GLN A 538 20.35 -9.17 -30.92
C GLN A 538 20.46 -10.61 -30.43
N LEU A 539 20.92 -10.78 -29.20
CA LEU A 539 20.95 -12.05 -28.48
C LEU A 539 19.84 -12.05 -27.44
N PHE A 540 19.05 -13.13 -27.39
CA PHE A 540 17.98 -13.34 -26.43
C PHE A 540 18.32 -14.51 -25.52
N ILE A 541 18.11 -14.31 -24.21
CA ILE A 541 18.31 -15.33 -23.17
C ILE A 541 17.02 -15.39 -22.36
N THR A 542 16.26 -16.47 -22.54
CA THR A 542 15.10 -16.80 -21.72
C THR A 542 15.57 -17.61 -20.52
N HIS A 543 15.15 -17.25 -19.30
CA HIS A 543 15.48 -17.95 -18.06
C HIS A 543 14.21 -18.27 -17.25
N SER A 544 14.30 -19.22 -16.30
CA SER A 544 13.22 -19.52 -15.35
C SER A 544 12.78 -18.28 -14.54
N GLN A 545 11.49 -18.20 -14.19
CA GLN A 545 10.89 -17.08 -13.45
C GLN A 545 11.48 -16.87 -12.05
N SER A 546 12.06 -17.91 -11.45
CA SER A 546 12.73 -17.88 -10.16
C SER A 546 14.10 -17.17 -10.17
N LEU A 547 14.61 -16.81 -11.35
CA LEU A 547 15.89 -16.13 -11.53
C LEU A 547 15.69 -14.65 -11.85
N ASN A 548 16.48 -13.78 -11.24
CA ASN A 548 16.48 -12.35 -11.55
C ASN A 548 17.74 -11.95 -12.32
N TYR A 549 17.61 -11.17 -13.39
CA TYR A 549 18.77 -10.62 -14.10
C TYR A 549 19.50 -9.55 -13.27
N ILE A 550 20.82 -9.64 -13.19
CA ILE A 550 21.67 -8.68 -12.47
C ILE A 550 22.33 -7.71 -13.45
N ALA A 551 23.20 -8.23 -14.31
CA ALA A 551 24.02 -7.45 -15.22
C ALA A 551 24.68 -8.35 -16.27
N SER A 552 25.14 -7.72 -17.36
CA SER A 552 25.99 -8.33 -18.37
C SER A 552 27.39 -7.75 -18.35
N LYS A 553 28.38 -8.55 -18.74
CA LYS A 553 29.77 -8.15 -18.93
C LYS A 553 30.23 -8.65 -20.28
N SER A 554 30.78 -7.78 -21.11
CA SER A 554 31.33 -8.14 -22.41
C SER A 554 32.62 -7.38 -22.68
N ASN A 555 33.50 -7.97 -23.48
CA ASN A 555 34.72 -7.31 -23.93
C ASN A 555 34.43 -6.20 -24.97
N ASP A 556 33.23 -6.19 -25.57
CA ASP A 556 32.93 -5.45 -26.80
C ASP A 556 31.80 -4.40 -26.63
N SER A 557 31.69 -3.77 -25.44
CA SER A 557 30.66 -2.76 -25.11
C SER A 557 29.21 -3.17 -25.44
N VAL A 558 28.93 -4.48 -25.42
CA VAL A 558 27.56 -5.01 -25.57
C VAL A 558 26.73 -4.59 -24.36
N ILE A 559 25.54 -4.03 -24.64
CA ILE A 559 24.57 -3.62 -23.63
C ILE A 559 23.42 -4.63 -23.65
N CYS A 560 23.12 -5.21 -22.49
CA CYS A 560 21.96 -6.09 -22.29
C CYS A 560 20.94 -5.47 -21.33
N ASN A 561 19.68 -5.48 -21.76
CA ASN A 561 18.54 -4.98 -21.02
C ASN A 561 17.47 -6.06 -20.87
N LEU A 562 16.67 -5.94 -19.82
CA LEU A 562 15.50 -6.78 -19.62
C LEU A 562 14.45 -6.47 -20.69
N TYR A 563 14.04 -7.47 -21.48
CA TYR A 563 12.97 -7.32 -22.48
C TYR A 563 11.61 -7.57 -21.84
N ASN A 564 11.53 -8.59 -20.98
CA ASN A 564 10.40 -8.89 -20.12
C ASN A 564 10.89 -9.56 -18.83
N ALA A 565 10.00 -10.00 -17.93
CA ALA A 565 10.37 -10.62 -16.66
C ALA A 565 11.27 -11.89 -16.77
N THR A 566 11.29 -12.58 -17.91
CA THR A 566 12.02 -13.85 -18.10
C THR A 566 13.00 -13.84 -19.29
N ILE A 567 13.10 -12.74 -20.02
CA ILE A 567 13.88 -12.62 -21.25
C ILE A 567 14.81 -11.42 -21.14
N VAL A 568 16.11 -11.69 -21.26
CA VAL A 568 17.16 -10.70 -21.39
C VAL A 568 17.53 -10.55 -22.86
N SER A 569 17.60 -9.31 -23.35
CA SER A 569 17.99 -8.97 -24.71
C SER A 569 19.30 -8.19 -24.72
N CYS A 570 20.25 -8.61 -25.56
CA CYS A 570 21.58 -8.03 -25.69
C CYS A 570 21.81 -7.52 -27.10
N SER A 571 22.17 -6.24 -27.26
CA SER A 571 22.49 -5.66 -28.57
C SER A 571 23.95 -5.98 -28.95
N ILE A 572 24.16 -6.89 -29.91
CA ILE A 572 25.50 -7.42 -30.24
C ILE A 572 26.19 -6.71 -31.42
N GLY A 573 25.44 -5.91 -32.20
CA GLY A 573 26.02 -4.98 -33.18
C GLY A 573 25.05 -4.56 -34.29
N ASN A 574 25.24 -3.34 -34.81
CA ASN A 574 24.51 -2.84 -35.98
C ASN A 574 25.43 -2.04 -36.94
N PRO A 575 26.00 -2.66 -38.00
CA PRO A 575 25.96 -4.09 -38.28
C PRO A 575 26.92 -4.89 -37.39
N PHE A 576 26.51 -6.10 -37.04
CA PHE A 576 27.36 -7.17 -36.58
C PHE A 576 28.10 -7.77 -37.78
N LYS A 577 29.32 -7.24 -38.01
CA LYS A 577 30.13 -7.46 -39.20
C LYS A 577 30.41 -8.95 -39.47
N LYS A 578 30.62 -9.28 -40.73
CA LYS A 578 31.11 -10.59 -41.19
C LYS A 578 32.38 -11.01 -40.43
N ASN A 579 32.43 -12.28 -40.03
CA ASN A 579 33.51 -12.92 -39.26
C ASN A 579 33.83 -12.27 -37.91
N LYS A 580 32.88 -11.53 -37.33
CA LYS A 580 33.01 -10.98 -35.98
C LYS A 580 32.43 -11.98 -34.97
N ALA A 581 33.11 -12.14 -33.83
CA ALA A 581 32.61 -12.88 -32.68
C ALA A 581 32.66 -12.02 -31.42
N VAL A 582 31.71 -12.23 -30.52
CA VAL A 582 31.61 -11.49 -29.25
C VAL A 582 31.27 -12.44 -28.12
N ASP A 583 32.00 -12.29 -27.02
CA ASP A 583 31.78 -12.99 -25.76
C ASP A 583 30.98 -12.12 -24.78
N ILE A 584 29.95 -12.70 -24.19
CA ILE A 584 29.01 -12.05 -23.29
C ILE A 584 28.82 -12.96 -22.07
N GLN A 585 29.05 -12.41 -20.88
CA GLN A 585 28.74 -13.05 -19.61
C GLN A 585 27.49 -12.39 -19.03
N VAL A 586 26.46 -13.18 -18.78
CA VAL A 586 25.17 -12.70 -18.23
C VAL A 586 24.97 -13.31 -16.86
N ARG A 587 24.72 -12.47 -15.84
CA ARG A 587 24.65 -12.84 -14.43
C ARG A 587 23.22 -12.81 -13.91
N PHE A 588 22.81 -13.85 -13.19
CA PHE A 588 21.47 -14.06 -12.64
C PHE A 588 21.52 -14.35 -11.14
N ASP A 589 20.53 -13.87 -10.38
CA ASP A 589 20.34 -14.08 -8.94
C ASP A 589 19.28 -15.19 -8.70
N PRO A 590 19.63 -16.30 -8.00
CA PRO A 590 18.71 -17.41 -7.71
C PRO A 590 17.86 -17.25 -6.43
N LYS A 591 17.83 -16.08 -5.78
CA LYS A 591 17.05 -15.87 -4.53
C LYS A 591 15.54 -16.11 -4.65
N GLY A 592 14.96 -16.03 -5.86
CA GLY A 592 13.53 -16.25 -6.11
C GLY A 592 13.12 -17.73 -6.20
N LEU A 593 14.02 -18.67 -5.92
CA LEU A 593 13.76 -20.09 -6.08
C LEU A 593 12.80 -20.65 -5.01
N GLU A 594 11.74 -21.31 -5.47
CA GLU A 594 10.79 -22.03 -4.62
C GLU A 594 11.31 -23.41 -4.16
N ASP A 595 10.76 -23.93 -3.06
CA ASP A 595 11.19 -25.20 -2.47
C ASP A 595 10.84 -26.44 -3.32
N ASN A 596 9.96 -26.31 -4.32
CA ASN A 596 9.55 -27.39 -5.25
C ASN A 596 10.36 -27.44 -6.55
N GLU A 597 11.16 -26.41 -6.88
CA GLU A 597 11.89 -26.33 -8.13
C GLU A 597 13.17 -27.18 -8.06
N SER A 598 13.26 -28.15 -8.98
CA SER A 598 14.39 -29.09 -9.09
C SER A 598 15.30 -28.84 -10.30
N GLN A 599 14.83 -28.04 -11.26
CA GLN A 599 15.55 -27.73 -12.50
C GLN A 599 15.36 -26.28 -12.92
N LEU A 600 16.45 -25.67 -13.38
CA LEU A 600 16.47 -24.33 -13.99
C LEU A 600 16.79 -24.45 -15.47
N GLY A 601 16.02 -23.77 -16.32
CA GLY A 601 16.17 -23.81 -17.76
C GLY A 601 16.61 -22.46 -18.33
N PHE A 602 17.50 -22.51 -19.31
CA PHE A 602 17.89 -21.36 -20.13
C PHE A 602 17.72 -21.71 -21.61
N ILE A 603 17.09 -20.81 -22.37
CA ILE A 603 16.94 -20.93 -23.83
C ILE A 603 17.61 -19.71 -24.45
N ILE A 604 18.65 -19.94 -25.25
CA ILE A 604 19.50 -18.90 -25.81
C ILE A 604 19.47 -18.95 -27.33
N PHE A 605 19.18 -17.82 -27.98
CA PHE A 605 19.19 -17.70 -29.43
C PHE A 605 19.52 -16.26 -29.86
N ALA A 606 20.10 -16.09 -31.05
CA ALA A 606 20.34 -14.79 -31.65
C ALA A 606 19.37 -14.57 -32.82
N ASN A 607 18.97 -13.32 -33.02
CA ASN A 607 18.10 -12.91 -34.11
C ASN A 607 18.61 -11.60 -34.72
N SER A 608 18.30 -11.36 -35.99
CA SER A 608 18.63 -10.11 -36.68
C SER A 608 17.56 -9.77 -37.71
N THR A 609 17.58 -8.55 -38.22
CA THR A 609 16.71 -8.15 -39.34
C THR A 609 17.23 -8.61 -40.70
N SER A 610 18.44 -9.18 -40.74
CA SER A 610 19.05 -9.72 -41.96
C SER A 610 18.52 -11.12 -42.26
N LYS A 611 18.57 -11.53 -43.54
CA LYS A 611 18.02 -12.83 -43.93
C LYS A 611 18.99 -13.92 -43.47
N GLU A 612 18.57 -14.71 -42.50
CA GLU A 612 19.40 -15.82 -42.03
C GLU A 612 19.50 -16.92 -43.10
N ILE A 613 20.72 -17.36 -43.41
CA ILE A 613 20.96 -18.41 -44.43
C ILE A 613 20.32 -19.73 -44.02
N LYS A 614 20.30 -20.01 -42.71
CA LYS A 614 19.79 -21.26 -42.15
C LYS A 614 19.16 -21.03 -40.78
N GLU A 615 17.93 -21.49 -40.60
CA GLU A 615 17.29 -21.51 -39.29
C GLU A 615 18.09 -22.42 -38.32
N LYS A 616 18.45 -21.86 -37.16
CA LYS A 616 19.15 -22.57 -36.10
C LYS A 616 18.22 -22.83 -34.94
N GLN A 617 18.38 -23.99 -34.32
CA GLN A 617 17.66 -24.33 -33.10
C GLN A 617 18.29 -23.57 -31.92
N PRO A 618 17.47 -23.04 -30.98
CA PRO A 618 17.97 -22.41 -29.78
C PRO A 618 18.88 -23.34 -28.97
N THR A 619 19.92 -22.78 -28.35
CA THR A 619 20.76 -23.51 -27.40
C THR A 619 20.00 -23.61 -26.08
N VAL A 620 19.76 -24.83 -25.60
CA VAL A 620 19.06 -25.09 -24.34
C VAL A 620 20.07 -25.57 -23.29
N LEU A 621 20.13 -24.89 -22.15
CA LEU A 621 20.94 -25.28 -21.01
C LEU A 621 20.03 -25.60 -19.82
N GLN A 622 20.33 -26.68 -19.09
CA GLN A 622 19.60 -27.08 -17.90
C GLN A 622 20.54 -27.27 -16.72
N ALA A 623 20.18 -26.69 -15.58
CA ALA A 623 20.88 -26.89 -14.32
C ALA A 623 19.98 -27.62 -13.31
N THR A 624 20.49 -28.70 -12.73
CA THR A 624 19.80 -29.41 -11.64
C THR A 624 20.13 -28.73 -10.32
N VAL A 625 19.09 -28.45 -9.54
CA VAL A 625 19.21 -27.76 -8.26
C VAL A 625 19.49 -28.77 -7.15
N LEU A 626 20.64 -28.64 -6.48
CA LEU A 626 21.01 -29.43 -5.31
C LEU A 626 20.89 -28.57 -4.04
N LYS A 627 20.13 -29.07 -3.07
CA LYS A 627 19.87 -28.42 -1.77
C LYS A 627 20.67 -29.18 -0.72
N ARG A 628 21.67 -28.52 -0.12
CA ARG A 628 22.51 -29.07 0.95
C ARG A 628 22.29 -28.27 2.24
N ALA A 629 21.99 -28.97 3.33
CA ALA A 629 22.02 -28.40 4.67
C ALA A 629 22.93 -29.25 5.58
N GLU A 630 23.61 -28.59 6.51
CA GLU A 630 24.51 -29.21 7.47
C GLU A 630 24.04 -28.76 8.86
N LEU A 631 23.54 -29.70 9.66
CA LEU A 631 23.03 -29.40 11.00
C LEU A 631 24.01 -29.91 12.05
N SER A 632 24.24 -29.08 13.07
CA SER A 632 24.95 -29.44 14.28
C SER A 632 24.01 -29.33 15.49
N ILE A 633 24.18 -30.22 16.45
CA ILE A 633 23.53 -30.16 17.77
C ILE A 633 24.61 -30.10 18.83
N LYS A 634 24.39 -29.33 19.90
CA LYS A 634 25.23 -29.27 21.10
C LYS A 634 24.35 -29.31 22.34
N GLY A 635 24.53 -30.33 23.18
CA GLY A 635 23.87 -30.43 24.48
C GLY A 635 24.76 -29.93 25.62
N SER A 636 24.20 -29.17 26.56
CA SER A 636 24.89 -28.74 27.79
C SER A 636 23.93 -28.60 28.97
N ALA A 637 24.43 -28.74 30.20
CA ALA A 637 23.66 -28.47 31.41
C ALA A 637 24.07 -27.12 32.01
N LYS A 638 23.11 -26.23 32.31
CA LYS A 638 23.35 -24.92 32.94
C LYS A 638 23.99 -25.07 34.33
N THR A 639 23.64 -26.14 35.05
CA THR A 639 24.25 -26.56 36.31
C THR A 639 24.89 -27.93 36.12
N GLN A 640 26.19 -27.94 35.85
CA GLN A 640 26.95 -29.18 35.59
C GLN A 640 27.10 -30.08 36.83
N TRP A 641 26.96 -29.49 38.02
CA TRP A 641 27.04 -30.17 39.30
C TRP A 641 25.81 -29.90 40.15
N ALA A 642 25.29 -30.94 40.80
CA ALA A 642 24.19 -30.86 41.75
C ALA A 642 24.52 -31.68 43.01
N PHE A 643 24.12 -31.19 44.18
CA PHE A 643 24.30 -31.90 45.45
C PHE A 643 23.02 -32.63 45.85
N TYR A 644 23.14 -33.87 46.35
CA TYR A 644 21.99 -34.63 46.86
C TYR A 644 22.16 -34.96 48.35
N GLY A 645 21.16 -34.57 49.17
CA GLY A 645 21.12 -34.78 50.62
C GLY A 645 19.80 -34.32 51.23
N GLY A 646 19.38 -34.95 52.33
CA GLY A 646 18.14 -34.60 53.05
C GLY A 646 17.48 -35.76 53.83
N PRO A 647 16.56 -35.48 54.77
CA PRO A 647 15.81 -36.50 55.50
C PRO A 647 14.91 -37.32 54.57
N VAL A 648 14.72 -38.61 54.88
CA VAL A 648 13.93 -39.53 54.03
C VAL A 648 12.45 -39.21 54.13
N VAL A 649 11.90 -38.47 53.15
CA VAL A 649 10.47 -38.18 53.05
C VAL A 649 9.81 -39.11 52.01
N GLY A 650 8.66 -39.69 52.38
CA GLY A 650 7.86 -40.54 51.49
C GLY A 650 7.22 -39.75 50.35
N GLU A 651 6.95 -40.38 49.21
CA GLU A 651 6.39 -39.73 48.01
C GLU A 651 5.05 -39.02 48.27
N SER A 652 4.24 -39.54 49.19
CA SER A 652 2.96 -38.96 49.63
C SER A 652 3.09 -37.76 50.58
N ALA A 653 4.30 -37.41 51.01
CA ALA A 653 4.56 -36.30 51.92
C ALA A 653 5.27 -35.10 51.25
N ILE A 654 5.59 -35.18 49.95
CA ILE A 654 6.18 -34.09 49.17
C ILE A 654 5.06 -33.19 48.63
N LYS A 655 5.10 -31.89 48.94
CA LYS A 655 4.07 -30.93 48.50
C LYS A 655 4.62 -29.87 47.54
N TYR A 656 5.90 -29.55 47.64
CA TYR A 656 6.53 -28.48 46.86
C TYR A 656 7.68 -28.99 45.99
N LEU A 657 7.94 -28.30 44.86
CA LEU A 657 9.00 -28.68 43.91
C LEU A 657 10.42 -28.60 44.51
N ASN A 658 10.66 -27.70 45.46
CA ASN A 658 11.94 -27.58 46.18
C ASN A 658 12.25 -28.76 47.11
N GLU A 659 11.23 -29.47 47.58
CA GLU A 659 11.38 -30.67 48.42
C GLU A 659 11.82 -31.90 47.60
N VAL A 660 11.66 -31.86 46.27
CA VAL A 660 12.17 -32.91 45.36
C VAL A 660 13.69 -32.85 45.28
N GLY A 661 14.26 -31.65 45.09
CA GLY A 661 15.69 -31.36 45.16
C GLY A 661 16.15 -30.23 44.21
N PRO A 662 17.46 -30.12 43.91
CA PRO A 662 18.01 -28.98 43.18
C PRO A 662 17.52 -28.92 41.74
N LYS A 663 17.40 -27.70 41.20
CA LYS A 663 16.99 -27.44 39.82
C LYS A 663 18.15 -27.69 38.85
N VAL A 664 17.89 -28.47 37.82
CA VAL A 664 18.79 -28.78 36.72
C VAL A 664 18.12 -28.33 35.42
N SER A 665 18.86 -27.63 34.56
CA SER A 665 18.36 -27.18 33.27
C SER A 665 19.30 -27.64 32.16
N HIS A 666 18.79 -28.44 31.25
CA HIS A 666 19.50 -28.90 30.06
C HIS A 666 19.13 -28.00 28.87
N ILE A 667 20.15 -27.58 28.12
CA ILE A 667 20.05 -26.68 26.98
C ILE A 667 20.64 -27.41 25.77
N TYR A 668 19.85 -27.52 24.71
CA TYR A 668 20.27 -28.10 23.44
C TYR A 668 20.25 -27.03 22.36
N GLU A 669 21.41 -26.73 21.78
CA GLU A 669 21.60 -25.75 20.71
C GLU A 669 21.68 -26.48 19.38
N ILE A 670 20.77 -26.16 18.47
CA ILE A 670 20.73 -26.69 17.11
C ILE A 670 21.12 -25.56 16.17
N PHE A 671 22.18 -25.75 15.38
CA PHE A 671 22.70 -24.73 14.47
C PHE A 671 22.79 -25.26 13.04
N ASN A 672 22.27 -24.49 12.09
CA ASN A 672 22.38 -24.79 10.66
C ASN A 672 23.65 -24.16 10.07
N GLU A 673 24.71 -24.96 9.96
CA GLU A 673 25.98 -24.61 9.30
C GLU A 673 25.86 -24.61 7.77
N GLY A 674 24.84 -25.31 7.25
CA GLY A 674 24.61 -25.51 5.83
C GLY A 674 24.26 -24.23 5.05
N PRO A 675 24.50 -24.22 3.73
CA PRO A 675 24.18 -23.10 2.86
C PRO A 675 22.68 -22.92 2.59
N TRP A 676 21.84 -23.92 2.92
CA TRP A 676 20.40 -23.89 2.67
C TRP A 676 19.57 -23.96 3.96
N LYS A 677 18.34 -23.41 3.91
CA LYS A 677 17.35 -23.48 5.01
C LYS A 677 16.78 -24.90 5.16
N VAL A 678 16.29 -25.24 6.34
CA VAL A 678 15.60 -26.52 6.60
C VAL A 678 14.17 -26.23 7.05
N SER A 679 13.19 -26.81 6.34
CA SER A 679 11.77 -26.57 6.59
C SER A 679 11.31 -27.14 7.93
N THR A 680 11.78 -28.31 8.32
CA THR A 680 11.43 -28.96 9.59
C THR A 680 12.56 -29.83 10.10
N VAL A 681 12.98 -29.60 11.35
CA VAL A 681 13.99 -30.41 12.05
C VAL A 681 13.31 -31.09 13.23
N GLU A 682 13.45 -32.41 13.33
CA GLU A 682 12.97 -33.22 14.43
C GLU A 682 14.14 -33.57 15.37
N VAL A 683 13.98 -33.30 16.65
CA VAL A 683 15.01 -33.54 17.68
C VAL A 683 14.48 -34.54 18.69
N HIS A 684 15.20 -35.65 18.89
CA HIS A 684 14.89 -36.65 19.90
C HIS A 684 15.87 -36.56 21.08
N ILE A 685 15.33 -36.37 22.28
CA ILE A 685 16.10 -36.28 23.53
C ILE A 685 15.69 -37.45 24.44
N SER A 686 16.59 -38.41 24.67
CA SER A 686 16.31 -39.55 25.53
C SER A 686 16.45 -39.20 27.01
N TRP A 687 15.35 -38.99 27.71
CA TRP A 687 15.32 -38.45 29.07
C TRP A 687 15.30 -39.53 30.17
N PRO A 688 16.31 -39.62 31.05
CA PRO A 688 16.37 -40.62 32.13
C PRO A 688 15.59 -40.16 33.37
N TYR A 689 14.35 -40.65 33.50
CA TYR A 689 13.42 -40.18 34.55
C TYR A 689 13.38 -41.07 35.80
N GLU A 690 13.72 -42.36 35.71
CA GLU A 690 13.67 -43.32 36.83
C GLU A 690 14.88 -44.28 36.84
N VAL A 691 15.29 -44.74 38.02
CA VAL A 691 16.28 -45.83 38.14
C VAL A 691 15.70 -47.14 37.62
N ALA A 692 16.47 -47.89 36.84
CA ALA A 692 16.07 -49.22 36.38
C ALA A 692 15.87 -50.17 37.56
N ASN A 693 14.66 -50.71 37.71
CA ASN A 693 14.32 -51.72 38.71
C ASN A 693 13.38 -52.78 38.11
N ASP A 694 13.27 -53.93 38.78
CA ASP A 694 12.38 -55.02 38.38
C ASP A 694 10.88 -54.75 38.71
N LYS A 695 10.50 -53.48 38.99
CA LYS A 695 9.12 -53.07 39.32
C LYS A 695 8.55 -52.14 38.23
N ALA A 696 7.22 -52.00 38.17
CA ALA A 696 6.55 -51.10 37.24
C ALA A 696 7.03 -49.63 37.38
N HIS A 697 7.18 -49.15 38.63
CA HIS A 697 7.74 -47.82 38.94
C HIS A 697 9.04 -47.91 39.77
N GLY A 698 10.01 -47.09 39.36
CA GLY A 698 11.34 -46.89 39.94
C GLY A 698 11.40 -45.76 40.96
N LYS A 699 12.61 -45.46 41.44
CA LYS A 699 12.89 -44.21 42.17
C LYS A 699 13.16 -43.12 41.12
N TRP A 700 12.50 -41.96 41.23
CA TRP A 700 12.70 -40.81 40.35
C TRP A 700 14.17 -40.36 40.32
N LEU A 701 14.69 -40.05 39.14
CA LEU A 701 16.04 -39.51 38.90
C LEU A 701 15.96 -38.01 38.59
N LEU A 702 15.52 -37.69 37.38
CA LEU A 702 15.29 -36.33 36.89
C LEU A 702 13.80 -36.11 36.72
N TYR A 703 13.22 -35.35 37.65
CA TYR A 703 11.81 -35.02 37.69
C TYR A 703 11.52 -33.79 36.82
N MET A 704 10.75 -33.96 35.75
CA MET A 704 10.45 -32.87 34.81
C MET A 704 9.43 -31.88 35.40
N GLU A 705 9.79 -30.60 35.43
CA GLU A 705 9.01 -29.51 36.05
C GLU A 705 7.91 -29.00 35.11
N GLU A 706 8.26 -28.77 33.85
CA GLU A 706 7.40 -28.18 32.82
C GLU A 706 7.69 -28.77 31.44
N MET A 707 6.82 -28.48 30.46
CA MET A 707 7.08 -28.87 29.07
C MET A 707 8.34 -28.17 28.54
N PRO A 708 9.18 -28.88 27.76
CA PRO A 708 10.34 -28.28 27.11
C PRO A 708 9.96 -27.05 26.28
N THR A 709 10.80 -26.02 26.33
CA THR A 709 10.57 -24.76 25.61
C THR A 709 11.55 -24.62 24.46
N ILE A 710 11.08 -24.09 23.32
CA ILE A 710 11.90 -23.83 22.13
C ILE A 710 12.04 -22.32 21.95
N GLN A 711 13.25 -21.86 21.70
CA GLN A 711 13.56 -20.49 21.29
C GLN A 711 14.12 -20.53 19.85
N ALA A 712 13.27 -20.21 18.87
CA ALA A 712 13.62 -20.16 17.46
C ALA A 712 12.76 -19.10 16.74
N LEU A 713 13.28 -18.44 15.70
CA LEU A 713 12.49 -17.46 14.91
C LEU A 713 11.32 -18.10 14.15
N GLY A 714 11.45 -19.37 13.73
CA GLY A 714 10.45 -20.08 12.94
C GLY A 714 9.37 -20.78 13.77
N ASP A 715 9.38 -20.58 15.09
CA ASP A 715 8.54 -21.30 16.07
C ASP A 715 8.83 -22.81 16.15
N GLY A 716 8.29 -23.48 17.17
CA GLY A 716 8.47 -24.92 17.34
C GLY A 716 7.69 -25.50 18.52
N GLU A 717 7.48 -26.82 18.48
CA GLU A 717 6.71 -27.53 19.50
C GLU A 717 7.43 -28.80 19.99
N CYS A 718 7.24 -29.16 21.26
CA CYS A 718 7.76 -30.40 21.84
C CYS A 718 6.61 -31.29 22.33
N THR A 719 6.75 -32.59 22.13
CA THR A 719 5.77 -33.62 22.49
C THR A 719 6.41 -34.70 23.35
N LEU A 720 5.59 -35.29 24.23
CA LEU A 720 5.97 -36.43 25.08
C LEU A 720 5.25 -37.70 24.61
N PRO A 721 5.81 -38.90 24.86
CA PRO A 721 5.18 -40.15 24.46
C PRO A 721 3.85 -40.37 25.21
N PRO A 722 2.88 -41.11 24.61
CA PRO A 722 1.59 -41.37 25.24
C PRO A 722 1.74 -42.04 26.62
N GLY A 723 1.14 -41.45 27.65
CA GLY A 723 1.16 -41.97 29.03
C GLY A 723 2.14 -41.26 29.99
N TYR A 724 2.97 -40.34 29.49
CA TYR A 724 3.84 -39.50 30.32
C TYR A 724 3.27 -38.08 30.46
N VAL A 725 3.34 -37.52 31.67
CA VAL A 725 2.82 -36.18 31.99
C VAL A 725 3.91 -35.41 32.74
N VAL A 726 4.08 -34.13 32.42
CA VAL A 726 4.98 -33.22 33.16
C VAL A 726 4.44 -33.02 34.58
N ASN A 727 5.32 -32.94 35.57
CA ASN A 727 4.93 -32.78 36.98
C ASN A 727 3.79 -33.74 37.41
N PRO A 728 3.97 -35.07 37.30
CA PRO A 728 2.90 -36.05 37.56
C PRO A 728 2.36 -36.02 39.00
N LEU A 729 3.14 -35.48 39.95
CA LEU A 729 2.76 -35.31 41.35
C LEU A 729 2.01 -33.99 41.60
N LYS A 730 1.83 -33.14 40.58
CA LYS A 730 1.17 -31.82 40.65
C LYS A 730 1.72 -30.94 41.77
N LEU A 731 3.04 -30.96 41.94
CA LEU A 731 3.74 -30.17 42.95
C LEU A 731 3.71 -28.69 42.58
N GLN A 732 3.54 -27.83 43.58
CA GLN A 732 3.54 -26.38 43.39
C GLN A 732 4.94 -25.81 43.60
N ASP A 733 5.28 -24.75 42.87
CA ASP A 733 6.49 -23.96 43.15
C ASP A 733 6.19 -23.05 44.35
N ASN A 734 7.17 -22.85 45.23
CA ASN A 734 6.95 -22.10 46.47
C ASN A 734 6.59 -20.64 46.15
N VAL A 735 5.57 -20.12 46.84
CA VAL A 735 5.06 -18.75 46.71
C VAL A 735 6.19 -17.75 46.96
N ASN A 736 6.32 -16.76 46.08
CA ASN A 736 7.23 -15.63 46.21
C ASN A 736 6.96 -14.87 47.53
N PHE A 737 7.99 -14.27 48.10
CA PHE A 737 7.99 -13.60 49.41
C PHE A 737 7.22 -12.25 49.44
N ASP A 738 6.17 -12.09 48.62
CA ASP A 738 5.38 -10.86 48.49
C ASP A 738 3.89 -11.04 48.90
N ASP A 739 3.40 -12.25 49.23
CA ASP A 739 1.98 -12.51 49.53
C ASP A 739 1.70 -13.07 50.95
N ILE A 740 2.46 -12.65 51.97
CA ILE A 740 2.20 -13.00 53.39
C ILE A 740 1.44 -11.87 54.10
N ASP A 741 0.22 -11.57 53.65
CA ASP A 741 -0.69 -10.70 54.44
C ASP A 741 -2.13 -11.25 54.58
N ASN A 742 -2.49 -12.38 53.95
CA ASN A 742 -3.91 -12.79 53.88
C ASN A 742 -4.28 -14.16 54.47
N ILE A 743 -3.42 -14.83 55.23
CA ILE A 743 -3.79 -16.11 55.88
C ILE A 743 -3.39 -16.15 57.36
N ILE A 744 -3.75 -15.10 58.10
CA ILE A 744 -4.02 -15.20 59.54
C ILE A 744 -5.51 -14.94 59.72
N GLN A 745 -6.34 -15.98 59.55
CA GLN A 745 -7.67 -16.11 60.19
C GLN A 745 -8.38 -17.39 59.71
N SER A 746 -8.14 -18.51 60.40
CA SER A 746 -9.20 -19.45 60.80
C SER A 746 -8.61 -20.63 61.60
N SER A 747 -8.69 -20.49 62.93
CA SER A 747 -9.21 -21.48 63.92
C SER A 747 -9.09 -22.98 63.62
N THR A 748 -8.72 -23.90 64.51
CA THR A 748 -8.41 -23.97 65.96
C THR A 748 -7.96 -25.43 66.22
N PRO A 749 -7.30 -25.75 67.34
CA PRO A 749 -6.59 -27.02 67.54
C PRO A 749 -7.46 -28.12 68.17
N SER A 750 -7.29 -29.36 67.71
CA SER A 750 -7.80 -30.56 68.38
C SER A 750 -6.63 -31.43 68.84
N THR A 751 -6.45 -31.51 70.14
CA THR A 751 -5.56 -32.42 70.86
C THR A 751 -6.03 -33.87 70.74
N VAL A 752 -5.18 -34.79 70.27
CA VAL A 752 -5.38 -36.23 70.53
C VAL A 752 -4.06 -36.91 70.91
N LEU A 753 -4.19 -37.65 72.00
CA LEU A 753 -3.26 -38.43 72.81
C LEU A 753 -2.48 -39.50 72.01
N TYR A 754 -1.18 -39.62 72.26
CA TYR A 754 -0.38 -40.77 71.85
C TYR A 754 -0.81 -42.03 72.61
N ASN A 755 -1.16 -43.09 71.88
CA ASN A 755 -1.16 -44.44 72.41
C ASN A 755 -0.23 -45.30 71.57
N HIS A 756 0.80 -45.84 72.23
CA HIS A 756 1.76 -46.77 71.67
C HIS A 756 1.06 -48.00 71.10
N THR A 757 1.44 -48.44 69.89
CA THR A 757 1.40 -49.87 69.54
C THR A 757 2.50 -50.23 68.55
N ASN A 758 3.43 -51.04 69.07
CA ASN A 758 4.11 -52.18 68.49
C ASN A 758 4.71 -52.10 67.08
N HIS A 759 6.04 -52.06 67.08
CA HIS A 759 6.90 -52.50 65.99
C HIS A 759 6.49 -53.89 65.47
N ILE A 760 6.02 -53.93 64.23
CA ILE A 760 6.08 -55.14 63.40
C ILE A 760 7.32 -54.99 62.50
N ARG A 761 8.31 -55.87 62.72
CA ARG A 761 9.42 -56.05 61.79
C ARG A 761 8.91 -56.74 60.53
N THR A 762 9.03 -56.09 59.37
CA THR A 762 9.01 -56.75 58.07
C THR A 762 10.41 -56.76 57.46
N THR A 763 10.72 -57.89 56.86
CA THR A 763 12.00 -58.37 56.33
C THR A 763 12.52 -57.52 55.16
N ARG A 764 13.86 -57.38 55.08
CA ARG A 764 14.56 -56.67 54.00
C ARG A 764 14.60 -57.53 52.74
N ASP A 765 13.90 -57.10 51.70
CA ASP A 765 14.14 -57.58 50.32
C ASP A 765 15.22 -56.73 49.65
N THR A 766 16.14 -57.42 48.97
CA THR A 766 17.35 -56.88 48.37
C THR A 766 17.04 -56.18 47.03
N GLU A 767 17.26 -54.86 46.96
CA GLU A 767 17.19 -54.09 45.71
C GLU A 767 18.38 -54.43 44.80
N LYS A 768 18.12 -54.60 43.50
CA LYS A 768 19.11 -54.90 42.45
C LYS A 768 20.20 -53.82 42.37
N VAL A 769 21.46 -54.25 42.28
CA VAL A 769 22.67 -53.41 42.34
C VAL A 769 23.05 -52.88 40.95
N VAL A 770 23.06 -51.56 40.76
CA VAL A 770 23.73 -50.94 39.60
C VAL A 770 25.25 -51.02 39.82
N ASN A 771 25.99 -51.63 38.90
CA ASN A 771 27.44 -51.81 39.03
C ASN A 771 28.20 -50.48 38.98
N THR A 772 28.97 -50.17 40.03
CA THR A 772 29.83 -48.98 40.10
C THR A 772 31.09 -49.15 39.24
N ARG A 773 31.47 -48.13 38.45
CA ARG A 773 32.74 -48.06 37.72
C ARG A 773 33.74 -47.23 38.52
N THR A 774 35.01 -47.63 38.59
CA THR A 774 36.05 -46.82 39.26
C THR A 774 36.75 -45.94 38.21
N ILE A 775 36.69 -44.63 38.37
CA ILE A 775 37.38 -43.65 37.52
C ILE A 775 38.53 -43.04 38.34
N ILE A 776 39.68 -42.80 37.69
CA ILE A 776 40.83 -42.16 38.31
C ILE A 776 40.85 -40.71 37.83
N ASP A 777 40.80 -39.75 38.75
CA ASP A 777 40.86 -38.32 38.43
C ASP A 777 42.27 -37.91 37.94
N LYS A 778 42.41 -36.74 37.32
CA LYS A 778 43.68 -36.17 36.84
C LYS A 778 44.73 -36.07 37.96
N ASP A 779 44.30 -35.99 39.21
CA ASP A 779 45.13 -35.96 40.42
C ASP A 779 45.42 -37.35 41.02
N GLY A 780 45.03 -38.45 40.35
CA GLY A 780 45.33 -39.83 40.76
C GLY A 780 44.36 -40.45 41.78
N HIS A 781 43.32 -39.74 42.19
CA HIS A 781 42.32 -40.23 43.15
C HIS A 781 41.32 -41.21 42.50
N ARG A 782 41.02 -42.31 43.19
CA ARG A 782 40.07 -43.34 42.72
C ARG A 782 38.64 -43.00 43.19
N HIS A 783 37.78 -42.63 42.26
CA HIS A 783 36.37 -42.36 42.50
C HIS A 783 35.49 -43.51 42.02
N ARG A 784 34.53 -43.95 42.84
CA ARG A 784 33.51 -44.92 42.42
C ARG A 784 32.31 -44.17 41.88
N VAL A 785 32.01 -44.36 40.59
CA VAL A 785 31.02 -43.60 39.83
C VAL A 785 29.91 -44.52 39.33
N VAL A 786 28.67 -44.05 39.43
CA VAL A 786 27.50 -44.70 38.84
C VAL A 786 27.05 -43.89 37.63
N ALA A 787 27.05 -44.49 36.44
CA ALA A 787 26.57 -43.82 35.22
C ALA A 787 25.14 -44.27 34.91
N MET A 788 24.19 -43.33 34.94
CA MET A 788 22.80 -43.49 34.54
C MET A 788 22.67 -43.20 33.05
N ASN A 789 22.34 -44.22 32.28
CA ASN A 789 22.29 -44.18 30.81
C ASN A 789 21.16 -45.08 30.29
N CYS A 790 20.36 -44.53 29.37
CA CYS A 790 19.21 -45.18 28.73
C CYS A 790 19.60 -46.41 27.89
N LYS A 791 20.65 -46.28 27.05
CA LYS A 791 21.14 -47.37 26.18
C LYS A 791 21.80 -48.50 26.99
N ALA A 792 22.40 -48.18 28.13
CA ALA A 792 23.03 -49.17 29.01
C ALA A 792 22.05 -49.89 29.96
N GLY A 793 20.75 -49.57 29.90
CA GLY A 793 19.70 -50.19 30.73
C GLY A 793 19.80 -49.88 32.23
N THR A 794 20.52 -48.82 32.60
CA THR A 794 20.74 -48.42 34.01
C THR A 794 19.70 -47.42 34.51
N ALA A 795 18.93 -46.82 33.60
CA ALA A 795 17.78 -45.96 33.87
C ALA A 795 16.61 -46.31 32.95
N LYS A 796 15.38 -46.07 33.40
CA LYS A 796 14.18 -46.03 32.55
C LYS A 796 14.09 -44.65 31.91
N CYS A 797 13.83 -44.63 30.60
CA CYS A 797 13.83 -43.40 29.81
C CYS A 797 12.60 -43.31 28.92
N PHE A 798 12.23 -42.08 28.56
CA PHE A 798 11.30 -41.78 27.49
C PHE A 798 11.93 -40.74 26.57
N ASP A 799 11.53 -40.73 25.30
CA ASP A 799 12.07 -39.78 24.32
C ASP A 799 11.17 -38.55 24.22
N ILE A 800 11.75 -37.37 24.35
CA ILE A 800 11.11 -36.09 24.05
C ILE A 800 11.33 -35.82 22.56
N THR A 801 10.25 -35.56 21.82
CA THR A 801 10.34 -35.23 20.39
C THR A 801 9.99 -33.76 20.19
N CYS A 802 10.92 -32.97 19.67
CA CYS A 802 10.73 -31.54 19.38
C CYS A 802 10.82 -31.26 17.88
N TYR A 803 9.88 -30.49 17.35
CA TYR A 803 9.84 -30.03 15.96
C TYR A 803 10.22 -28.55 15.90
N ILE A 804 11.25 -28.23 15.14
CA ILE A 804 11.68 -26.85 14.85
C ILE A 804 11.31 -26.54 13.41
N TYR A 805 10.55 -25.47 13.20
CA TYR A 805 10.11 -25.09 11.86
C TYR A 805 11.01 -24.01 11.26
N ASN A 806 11.22 -24.09 9.95
CA ASN A 806 11.83 -23.05 9.10
C ASN A 806 13.18 -22.49 9.62
N LEU A 807 14.14 -23.37 9.92
CA LEU A 807 15.47 -23.00 10.39
C LEU A 807 16.33 -22.46 9.22
N GLN A 808 16.60 -21.14 9.22
CA GLN A 808 17.38 -20.50 8.15
C GLN A 808 18.87 -20.88 8.17
N ARG A 809 19.59 -20.54 7.10
CA ARG A 809 21.06 -20.65 7.03
C ARG A 809 21.71 -19.83 8.15
N LYS A 810 22.73 -20.40 8.81
CA LYS A 810 23.49 -19.74 9.90
C LYS A 810 22.61 -19.27 11.05
N GLN A 811 21.51 -19.97 11.31
CA GLN A 811 20.59 -19.67 12.39
C GLN A 811 20.65 -20.76 13.46
N GLU A 812 20.46 -20.36 14.71
CA GLU A 812 20.33 -21.24 15.87
C GLU A 812 18.89 -21.40 16.35
N ALA A 813 18.61 -22.53 16.97
CA ALA A 813 17.40 -22.84 17.72
C ALA A 813 17.80 -23.51 19.04
N ILE A 814 17.19 -23.09 20.15
CA ILE A 814 17.58 -23.55 21.50
C ILE A 814 16.39 -24.25 22.17
N ILE A 815 16.59 -25.49 22.61
CA ILE A 815 15.61 -26.28 23.38
C ILE A 815 16.05 -26.29 24.84
N THR A 816 15.16 -25.91 25.76
CA THR A 816 15.42 -25.92 27.21
C THR A 816 14.51 -26.91 27.92
N VAL A 817 15.10 -27.87 28.63
CA VAL A 817 14.39 -28.85 29.49
C VAL A 817 14.72 -28.57 30.95
N LYS A 818 13.70 -28.23 31.75
CA LYS A 818 13.85 -27.95 33.19
C LYS A 818 13.38 -29.13 34.04
N ALA A 819 14.22 -29.54 34.98
CA ALA A 819 13.94 -30.66 35.88
C ALA A 819 14.51 -30.45 37.29
N ARG A 820 14.10 -31.31 38.21
CA ARG A 820 14.59 -31.38 39.59
C ARG A 820 15.26 -32.73 39.80
N GLN A 821 16.43 -32.73 40.41
CA GLN A 821 17.08 -33.97 40.82
C GLN A 821 16.57 -34.41 42.19
N LEU A 822 16.31 -35.71 42.40
CA LEU A 822 15.78 -36.20 43.67
C LEU A 822 16.82 -36.21 44.82
N ASN A 823 16.49 -35.64 45.98
CA ASN A 823 17.33 -35.51 47.19
C ASN A 823 17.49 -36.79 48.04
N LYS A 824 17.32 -38.00 47.48
CA LYS A 824 17.40 -39.25 48.26
C LYS A 824 18.83 -39.81 48.30
N LYS A 825 19.21 -40.47 49.41
CA LYS A 825 20.32 -41.43 49.43
C LYS A 825 20.00 -42.56 48.44
N PHE A 826 20.51 -42.44 47.23
CA PHE A 826 20.47 -43.53 46.27
C PHE A 826 21.39 -44.62 46.78
N ILE A 827 20.84 -45.80 47.09
CA ILE A 827 21.56 -47.07 47.21
C ILE A 827 22.46 -47.19 48.47
N ASN A 828 22.41 -48.37 49.09
CA ASN A 828 23.17 -48.73 50.29
C ASN A 828 24.65 -49.08 49.95
N ILE A 829 25.29 -48.31 49.06
CA ILE A 829 26.63 -48.57 48.52
C ILE A 829 27.47 -47.29 48.61
N ASN A 830 28.74 -47.44 48.98
CA ASN A 830 29.70 -46.34 49.12
C ASN A 830 30.23 -45.93 47.72
N PHE A 831 29.63 -44.92 47.09
CA PHE A 831 30.07 -44.31 45.82
C PHE A 831 30.31 -42.80 45.97
N SER A 832 31.14 -42.22 45.10
CA SER A 832 31.66 -40.85 45.21
C SER A 832 30.77 -39.81 44.54
N TYR A 833 30.18 -40.10 43.38
CA TYR A 833 29.23 -39.23 42.65
C TYR A 833 28.50 -40.03 41.54
N ILE A 834 27.40 -39.48 41.00
CA ILE A 834 26.57 -40.07 39.93
C ILE A 834 26.75 -39.26 38.63
N HIS A 835 26.85 -39.94 37.49
CA HIS A 835 26.88 -39.35 36.14
C HIS A 835 25.55 -39.61 35.42
N PHE A 836 24.90 -38.56 34.90
CA PHE A 836 23.76 -38.67 34.00
C PHE A 836 24.23 -38.45 32.56
N ASN A 837 24.05 -39.47 31.72
CA ASN A 837 24.43 -39.44 30.31
C ASN A 837 23.15 -39.35 29.47
N ILE A 838 22.78 -38.13 29.07
CA ILE A 838 21.65 -37.89 28.16
C ILE A 838 22.17 -37.94 26.74
N VAL A 839 21.50 -38.70 25.88
CA VAL A 839 21.86 -38.87 24.47
C VAL A 839 20.82 -38.18 23.63
N GLU A 840 21.28 -37.35 22.70
CA GLU A 840 20.42 -36.66 21.74
C GLU A 840 20.71 -37.14 20.32
N HIS A 841 19.69 -37.13 19.47
CA HIS A 841 19.86 -37.39 18.05
C HIS A 841 18.90 -36.52 17.23
N LEU A 842 19.38 -36.06 16.07
CA LEU A 842 18.60 -35.28 15.11
C LEU A 842 18.00 -36.21 14.03
N ILE A 843 16.79 -35.90 13.58
CA ILE A 843 16.13 -36.48 12.41
C ILE A 843 15.57 -35.32 11.56
N ILE A 844 15.64 -35.42 10.23
CA ILE A 844 15.09 -34.39 9.33
C ILE A 844 13.95 -34.97 8.50
N PHE A 845 12.85 -34.21 8.39
CA PHE A 845 11.76 -34.50 7.47
C PHE A 845 11.93 -33.71 6.15
N LYS A 846 12.16 -34.44 5.04
CA LYS A 846 12.07 -34.06 3.60
C LYS A 846 13.21 -33.29 2.88
N GLU A 847 13.33 -33.68 1.58
CA GLU A 847 14.05 -33.12 0.40
C GLU A 847 15.37 -32.35 0.58
N ILE A 848 16.35 -32.96 1.24
CA ILE A 848 17.76 -32.58 1.09
C ILE A 848 18.44 -33.67 0.25
N THR A 849 19.13 -33.26 -0.82
CA THR A 849 19.75 -34.18 -1.80
C THR A 849 21.08 -34.74 -1.31
N ASP A 850 21.81 -33.98 -0.49
CA ASP A 850 23.02 -34.43 0.20
C ASP A 850 23.05 -33.87 1.63
N PHE A 851 23.17 -34.75 2.61
CA PHE A 851 23.00 -34.43 4.03
C PHE A 851 24.14 -35.01 4.85
N ARG A 852 24.85 -34.14 5.57
CA ARG A 852 25.82 -34.54 6.61
C ARG A 852 25.25 -34.18 7.97
N LEU A 853 25.02 -35.20 8.77
CA LEU A 853 24.51 -35.08 10.13
C LEU A 853 25.62 -35.46 11.12
N TRP A 854 25.84 -34.59 12.09
CA TRP A 854 26.64 -34.91 13.27
C TRP A 854 25.70 -35.51 14.31
N ASN A 855 25.56 -36.83 14.23
CA ASN A 855 24.40 -37.58 14.72
C ASN A 855 24.18 -37.59 16.23
N SER A 856 25.19 -37.34 17.06
CA SER A 856 24.97 -37.47 18.50
C SER A 856 25.89 -36.58 19.32
N THR A 857 25.29 -35.81 20.21
CA THR A 857 25.97 -35.22 21.37
C THR A 857 25.57 -35.91 22.65
N LEU A 858 26.30 -35.59 23.71
CA LEU A 858 26.05 -36.07 25.05
C LEU A 858 25.97 -34.87 25.98
N ALA A 859 24.79 -34.61 26.56
CA ALA A 859 24.68 -33.69 27.69
C ALA A 859 24.98 -34.43 29.01
N GLU A 860 26.02 -33.99 29.71
CA GLU A 860 26.47 -34.59 30.98
C GLU A 860 26.04 -33.73 32.19
N THR A 861 25.51 -34.39 33.22
CA THR A 861 25.24 -33.79 34.54
C THR A 861 25.84 -34.69 35.63
N ILE A 862 26.60 -34.10 36.56
CA ILE A 862 27.29 -34.81 37.64
C ILE A 862 26.62 -34.48 38.98
N ALA A 863 26.40 -35.49 39.82
CA ALA A 863 25.78 -35.31 41.12
C ALA A 863 26.64 -35.81 42.28
N TYR A 864 26.90 -34.95 43.26
CA TYR A 864 27.74 -35.22 44.42
C TYR A 864 26.91 -35.43 45.69
N PRO A 865 27.30 -36.33 46.61
CA PRO A 865 26.66 -36.45 47.91
C PRO A 865 26.90 -35.18 48.74
N ASP A 866 25.84 -34.70 49.39
CA ASP A 866 25.92 -33.59 50.34
C ASP A 866 26.66 -34.05 51.61
N LEU A 867 27.91 -33.60 51.77
CA LEU A 867 28.80 -33.94 52.89
C LEU A 867 28.56 -33.00 54.07
N LEU A 868 27.33 -32.99 54.60
CA LEU A 868 27.03 -32.36 55.89
C LEU A 868 27.12 -33.42 56.99
N ASP A 869 28.36 -33.78 57.41
CA ASP A 869 28.66 -34.28 58.78
C ASP A 869 30.14 -34.68 59.02
N GLN A 870 31.15 -34.06 58.39
CA GLN A 870 32.56 -34.25 58.78
C GLN A 870 33.39 -32.97 58.68
N GLN A 871 33.11 -32.00 59.54
CA GLN A 871 34.12 -31.06 60.03
C GLN A 871 33.91 -30.88 61.54
N GLU A 872 34.32 -31.88 62.32
CA GLU A 872 34.69 -31.60 63.71
C GLU A 872 35.89 -30.64 63.65
N ALA A 873 35.71 -29.39 64.10
CA ALA A 873 36.80 -28.43 64.18
C ALA A 873 37.87 -28.98 65.15
N GLU A 874 39.08 -29.25 64.65
CA GLU A 874 40.20 -29.60 65.51
C GLU A 874 40.44 -28.45 66.52
N PRO A 875 40.51 -28.73 67.83
CA PRO A 875 40.69 -27.69 68.83
C PRO A 875 42.06 -27.03 68.68
N VAL A 876 42.06 -25.72 68.43
CA VAL A 876 43.27 -24.89 68.31
C VAL A 876 44.07 -24.92 69.63
N PRO A 877 45.38 -25.21 69.62
CA PRO A 877 46.20 -25.31 70.82
C PRO A 877 46.17 -24.05 71.70
N VAL A 878 45.97 -24.22 73.00
CA VAL A 878 45.76 -23.13 73.98
C VAL A 878 46.89 -22.09 74.00
N TRP A 879 48.12 -22.48 73.63
CA TRP A 879 49.26 -21.57 73.58
C TRP A 879 49.09 -20.43 72.55
N ILE A 880 48.31 -20.64 71.48
CA ILE A 880 48.03 -19.61 70.48
C ILE A 880 47.19 -18.48 71.09
N TYR A 881 46.23 -18.81 71.97
CA TYR A 881 45.47 -17.80 72.71
C TYR A 881 46.34 -17.03 73.70
N ILE A 882 47.30 -17.69 74.35
CA ILE A 882 48.22 -17.05 75.29
C ILE A 882 49.15 -16.07 74.55
N VAL A 883 49.71 -16.48 73.41
CA VAL A 883 50.59 -15.61 72.61
C VAL A 883 49.81 -14.42 72.05
N ALA A 884 48.59 -14.63 71.56
CA ALA A 884 47.72 -13.56 71.07
C ALA A 884 47.34 -12.57 72.19
N ALA A 885 47.05 -13.05 73.40
CA ALA A 885 46.73 -12.20 74.54
C ALA A 885 47.95 -11.35 74.99
N VAL A 886 49.15 -11.93 75.02
CA VAL A 886 50.38 -11.21 75.37
C VAL A 886 50.74 -10.17 74.31
N ALA A 887 50.66 -10.53 73.03
CA ALA A 887 50.89 -9.60 71.93
C ALA A 887 49.86 -8.45 71.92
N GLY A 888 48.58 -8.78 72.18
CA GLY A 888 47.50 -7.80 72.29
C GLY A 888 47.69 -6.83 73.47
N MET A 889 48.11 -7.32 74.65
CA MET A 889 48.41 -6.45 75.79
C MET A 889 49.61 -5.54 75.52
N LEU A 890 50.67 -6.04 74.89
CA LEU A 890 51.82 -5.22 74.53
C LEU A 890 51.43 -4.11 73.54
N LEU A 891 50.62 -4.44 72.54
CA LEU A 891 50.11 -3.47 71.58
C LEU A 891 49.20 -2.44 72.27
N PHE A 892 48.32 -2.85 73.19
CA PHE A 892 47.45 -1.94 73.92
C PHE A 892 48.23 -0.98 74.83
N ILE A 893 49.28 -1.46 75.51
CA ILE A 893 50.17 -0.62 76.32
C ILE A 893 50.91 0.40 75.43
N LEU A 894 51.42 -0.03 74.28
CA LEU A 894 52.06 0.88 73.33
C LEU A 894 51.09 1.97 72.86
N LEU A 895 49.86 1.58 72.52
CA LEU A 895 48.83 2.48 72.01
C LEU A 895 48.34 3.46 73.07
N THR A 896 48.20 3.03 74.32
CA THR A 896 47.87 3.92 75.45
C THR A 896 49.01 4.88 75.80
N LEU A 897 50.28 4.48 75.68
CA LEU A 897 51.42 5.39 75.83
C LEU A 897 51.45 6.45 74.72
N ILE A 898 51.17 6.06 73.47
CA ILE A 898 51.03 6.98 72.34
C ILE A 898 49.90 7.96 72.60
N LEU A 899 48.69 7.49 72.93
CA LEU A 899 47.52 8.33 73.20
C LEU A 899 47.72 9.26 74.42
N ARG A 900 48.48 8.83 75.43
CA ARG A 900 48.86 9.68 76.57
C ARG A 900 49.83 10.78 76.17
N LYS A 901 50.80 10.49 75.28
CA LYS A 901 51.76 11.49 74.75
C LYS A 901 51.07 12.52 73.85
N PHE A 902 49.99 12.14 73.18
CA PHE A 902 49.15 13.04 72.37
C PHE A 902 48.05 13.77 73.17
N GLY A 903 48.07 13.73 74.52
CA GLY A 903 47.25 14.61 75.35
C GLY A 903 45.76 14.28 75.41
N PHE A 904 45.35 13.11 74.92
CA PHE A 904 43.93 12.72 74.76
C PHE A 904 43.12 12.63 76.08
N PHE A 905 43.78 12.36 77.22
CA PHE A 905 43.08 12.12 78.50
C PHE A 905 42.95 13.34 79.43
N LYS A 906 43.17 14.58 78.94
CA LYS A 906 42.90 15.80 79.73
C LYS A 906 41.58 16.44 79.31
N ARG A 907 40.49 16.18 80.05
CA ARG A 907 39.21 16.93 79.92
C ARG A 907 38.98 17.86 81.12
N ARG A 908 38.68 19.12 80.79
CA ARG A 908 38.15 20.18 81.66
C ARG A 908 36.66 19.90 81.96
N ARG A 909 36.24 20.04 83.22
CA ARG A 909 34.83 20.00 83.63
C ARG A 909 34.26 21.43 83.71
N PRO A 910 33.07 21.71 83.16
CA PRO A 910 32.24 22.86 83.53
C PRO A 910 31.22 22.52 84.62
N ASP A 911 30.84 23.53 85.39
CA ASP A 911 30.05 23.52 86.64
C ASP A 911 28.59 23.04 86.54
N PRO A 912 27.99 22.63 87.68
CA PRO A 912 26.64 22.06 87.76
C PRO A 912 25.63 23.07 88.33
N THR A 913 24.81 23.69 87.50
CA THR A 913 23.63 24.43 87.98
C THR A 913 22.48 24.43 86.97
N LEU A 914 21.28 24.24 87.52
CA LEU A 914 19.93 24.29 86.94
C LEU A 914 19.52 23.10 86.06
N SER A 915 18.88 22.08 86.63
CA SER A 915 17.45 21.99 87.00
C SER A 915 16.52 21.96 85.78
N GLY A 916 15.92 20.78 85.55
CA GLY A 916 15.08 20.52 84.39
C GLY A 916 13.67 21.08 84.45
N ASN A 917 12.92 20.90 83.36
CA ASN A 917 11.53 20.45 83.33
C ASN A 917 10.97 20.53 81.89
N LEU A 918 10.06 19.58 81.63
CA LEU A 918 8.81 19.70 80.86
C LEU A 918 8.85 19.97 79.33
N GLU A 919 8.30 18.96 78.64
CA GLU A 919 7.24 19.02 77.62
C GLU A 919 7.45 19.70 76.24
N LYS A 920 7.25 18.87 75.21
CA LYS A 920 6.19 18.93 74.18
C LYS A 920 6.03 20.23 73.37
N HIS A 921 6.10 20.08 72.03
CA HIS A 921 5.41 20.79 70.92
C HIS A 921 6.37 20.85 69.71
N ARG A 922 6.08 20.17 68.59
CA ARG A 922 5.26 20.58 67.43
C ARG A 922 5.69 21.95 66.85
N ASP A 923 6.09 21.92 65.57
CA ASP A 923 5.94 22.93 64.49
C ASP A 923 7.03 22.61 63.44
N ASP A 924 6.73 22.15 62.22
CA ASP A 924 6.08 22.83 61.08
C ASP A 924 6.60 24.27 60.89
N ASN A 925 7.51 24.49 59.92
CA ASN A 925 7.55 25.72 59.09
C ASN A 925 8.58 25.64 57.92
N PRO A 926 8.55 26.55 56.92
CA PRO A 926 8.07 26.24 55.57
C PRO A 926 8.93 26.92 54.45
N GLU A 927 8.32 27.04 53.27
CA GLU A 927 8.50 28.09 52.25
C GLU A 927 9.78 28.20 51.42
N ASN A 928 9.59 28.05 50.10
CA ASN A 928 9.97 29.08 49.14
C ASN A 928 8.76 29.40 48.25
N GLU A 929 8.35 30.67 48.28
CA GLU A 929 7.25 31.27 47.54
C GLU A 929 7.57 31.58 46.06
N ALA A 930 6.48 31.82 45.34
CA ALA A 930 6.28 32.19 43.94
C ALA A 930 7.06 33.42 43.42
N LEU A 931 7.17 33.54 42.07
CA LEU A 931 6.29 34.35 41.19
C LEU A 931 7.03 34.73 39.88
N PHE A 932 6.44 34.48 38.70
CA PHE A 932 6.06 35.51 37.71
C PHE A 932 5.51 34.89 36.41
N LYS A 933 4.44 35.53 35.93
CA LYS A 933 3.59 35.26 34.77
C LYS A 933 4.34 35.34 33.42
N HIS A 934 3.98 34.46 32.49
CA HIS A 934 3.17 34.82 31.31
C HIS A 934 2.54 33.60 30.65
#